data_AF-A0ABD4L2R3-F1
#
_entry.id   AF-A0ABD4L2R3-F1
#
_cell.length_a   1.000
_cell.length_b   1.000
_cell.length_c   1.000
_cell.angle_alpha   90.00
_cell.angle_beta   90.00
_cell.angle_gamma   90.00
#
_symmetry.space_group_name_H-M   'P 1'
#
loop_
_entity.id
_entity.type
_entity.pdbx_description
1 polymer ?
#
loop_
_entity_poly.entity_id
_entity_poly.type
_entity_poly.pdbx_seq_one_letter_code
_entity_poly.pdbx_strand_id
1 'polypeptide(L)'
;MLNTLLRKVVGSKNDRVVKRLQKDVAQINALEARFEALSDEELQAQTPALRERLEGGESLEALLPEAFATVREAGKRIMGMRHFDVQMIGGMVLHQGRIAEMKTGEGKTLVATLAVYLNALPGEGVHVVTVNDYLARRDADWMRPLYEFLGLSVGTVYAGQTQEEKRAAYACDITYGTNNEFGFDYLRDNMAFSQEEKVQRGLHYAIVDEVDSILIDEARTPLIISGPVDENTDLYKVVDRLSTQLVKGEVSEDPEAPVDGDFTLDEKQKQVELTEAGHNKVEELMRAEGLLGEDDSLYAAQNLNLLQHMHSALRARHLYHRDVDYIVKDGQVVIVDEHTGRTMPGRRWSEGLHQAVEAKEGVTIQRESQTLASTTFQNYFRLYDKLAGMTGTADTEAFEFRQIYGLDVVVIPTNKPLTRRDLNDLVYLSTEEKFAAIIEDVKAETEAGRPVLVGTASIEASEYLARLMKQAGLDFNVLNAKQHQSEAEIIAQAGRPGAITIATNMAGRGTDIMLGGNWEAEAAKLENPSEAQVEALKAEWQQRHEAVLAAGGLHVVGSERHESRRIDNQLRGRAGRQGDPGSTRFFLSLEDNLMRLFGSERVQRLMQALGLEKGEAIEHKMVSNAVERAQKKVEGRNFDIRKQLLEYDDVANDQRRVIYEQRDEILAAEDVSANVTGIRAEMLDEAISSFVPPQSLPEQWDLAGLQEHLKSEFNLDAPVVQWAEEDQRFHEEQLRERLQEMHRQAYEAKVETVGEALMRRFEKQIMLQVLDTRWKEHLQSMDHLRRGIHLRGYAQKNPKQEYKRESFELFQNLLTNIKSDVTRILSHVQVRRQEEVDELERQRREALEREKAAAASRHDEPSAAVGEDDAAAAAPGVDGRPVRREGPKVGRNDPCPCGSGKKFKQCCGKLS
;
A
#
# COMPACT_ATOMS: atom_id res chain seq x y z
N MET A 1 -6.55 -36.37 -22.30
CA MET A 1 -5.82 -36.73 -23.54
C MET A 1 -6.24 -35.90 -24.74
N LEU A 2 -7.54 -35.73 -25.05
CA LEU A 2 -8.00 -34.88 -26.17
C LEU A 2 -7.54 -33.41 -26.06
N ASN A 3 -7.69 -32.80 -24.87
CA ASN A 3 -7.22 -31.42 -24.60
C ASN A 3 -5.70 -31.25 -24.75
N THR A 4 -4.92 -32.29 -24.49
CA THR A 4 -3.46 -32.29 -24.61
C THR A 4 -3.02 -32.37 -26.07
N LEU A 5 -3.74 -33.15 -26.88
CA LEU A 5 -3.52 -33.26 -28.33
C LEU A 5 -3.94 -31.96 -29.04
N LEU A 6 -5.09 -31.39 -28.67
CA LEU A 6 -5.58 -30.10 -29.18
C LEU A 6 -4.64 -28.94 -28.81
N ARG A 7 -4.10 -28.90 -27.58
CA ARG A 7 -3.06 -27.93 -27.19
C ARG A 7 -1.80 -28.05 -28.03
N LYS A 8 -1.35 -29.27 -28.36
CA LYS A 8 -0.16 -29.49 -29.21
C LYS A 8 -0.36 -29.08 -30.67
N VAL A 9 -1.57 -29.19 -31.22
CA VAL A 9 -1.86 -28.90 -32.63
C VAL A 9 -2.26 -27.43 -32.85
N VAL A 10 -3.05 -26.84 -31.95
CA VAL A 10 -3.59 -25.46 -32.12
C VAL A 10 -2.80 -24.42 -31.30
N GLY A 11 -1.91 -24.86 -30.41
CA GLY A 11 -1.17 -24.00 -29.48
C GLY A 11 -2.04 -23.40 -28.38
N SER A 12 -1.41 -22.92 -27.32
CA SER A 12 -2.04 -22.13 -26.26
C SER A 12 -2.42 -20.71 -26.74
N LYS A 13 -3.23 -19.96 -25.96
CA LYS A 13 -3.49 -18.53 -26.23
C LYS A 13 -2.15 -17.76 -26.29
N ASN A 14 -1.25 -18.06 -25.36
CA ASN A 14 0.09 -17.44 -25.27
C ASN A 14 0.94 -17.75 -26.51
N ASP A 15 0.96 -19.00 -26.99
CA ASP A 15 1.76 -19.39 -28.16
C ASP A 15 1.36 -18.59 -29.41
N ARG A 16 0.05 -18.31 -29.57
CA ARG A 16 -0.46 -17.53 -30.69
C ARG A 16 -0.12 -16.04 -30.58
N VAL A 17 -0.13 -15.50 -29.36
CA VAL A 17 0.27 -14.10 -29.10
C VAL A 17 1.75 -13.95 -29.38
N VAL A 18 2.60 -14.80 -28.80
CA VAL A 18 4.05 -14.81 -29.02
C VAL A 18 4.39 -14.96 -30.50
N LYS A 19 3.75 -15.90 -31.21
CA LYS A 19 3.95 -16.10 -32.66
C LYS A 19 3.57 -14.88 -33.50
N ARG A 20 2.59 -14.08 -33.06
CA ARG A 20 2.23 -12.82 -33.72
C ARG A 20 3.32 -11.78 -33.51
N LEU A 21 3.73 -11.56 -32.26
CA LEU A 21 4.78 -10.61 -31.90
C LEU A 21 6.13 -10.95 -32.52
N GLN A 22 6.42 -12.23 -32.76
CA GLN A 22 7.63 -12.66 -33.46
C GLN A 22 7.77 -12.04 -34.87
N LYS A 23 6.64 -11.70 -35.53
CA LYS A 23 6.68 -11.00 -36.82
C LYS A 23 7.21 -9.58 -36.68
N ASP A 24 6.81 -8.90 -35.60
CA ASP A 24 7.27 -7.54 -35.31
C ASP A 24 8.74 -7.56 -34.86
N VAL A 25 9.17 -8.59 -34.12
CA VAL A 25 10.61 -8.84 -33.84
C VAL A 25 11.42 -8.95 -35.14
N ALA A 26 10.90 -9.67 -36.15
CA ALA A 26 11.60 -9.80 -37.43
C ALA A 26 11.73 -8.44 -38.16
N GLN A 27 10.73 -7.56 -38.04
CA GLN A 27 10.82 -6.19 -38.58
C GLN A 27 11.87 -5.36 -37.85
N ILE A 28 11.89 -5.41 -36.51
CA ILE A 28 12.90 -4.71 -35.68
C ILE A 28 14.31 -5.22 -36.04
N ASN A 29 14.50 -6.54 -36.15
CA ASN A 29 15.78 -7.14 -36.52
C ASN A 29 16.23 -6.72 -37.93
N ALA A 30 15.31 -6.51 -38.87
CA ALA A 30 15.65 -6.03 -40.21
C ALA A 30 16.16 -4.58 -40.23
N LEU A 31 15.81 -3.78 -39.22
CA LEU A 31 16.30 -2.41 -39.07
C LEU A 31 17.71 -2.33 -38.46
N GLU A 32 18.19 -3.39 -37.81
CA GLU A 32 19.41 -3.38 -37.02
C GLU A 32 20.64 -2.87 -37.81
N ALA A 33 20.86 -3.35 -39.03
CA ALA A 33 21.99 -2.91 -39.85
C ALA A 33 21.92 -1.42 -40.24
N ARG A 34 20.70 -0.86 -40.38
CA ARG A 34 20.49 0.57 -40.64
C ARG A 34 20.85 1.40 -39.42
N PHE A 35 20.40 0.97 -38.24
CA PHE A 35 20.61 1.70 -36.99
C PHE A 35 22.06 1.59 -36.49
N GLU A 36 22.72 0.45 -36.70
CA GLU A 36 24.14 0.26 -36.40
C GLU A 36 25.03 1.23 -37.19
N ALA A 37 24.62 1.61 -38.40
CA ALA A 37 25.34 2.54 -39.26
C ALA A 37 25.16 4.03 -38.89
N LEU A 38 24.20 4.37 -38.04
CA LEU A 38 23.94 5.76 -37.63
C LEU A 38 25.06 6.30 -36.73
N SER A 39 25.36 7.59 -36.83
CA SER A 39 26.18 8.26 -35.81
C SER A 39 25.41 8.38 -34.48
N ASP A 40 26.11 8.73 -33.40
CA ASP A 40 25.45 8.95 -32.11
C ASP A 40 24.46 10.12 -32.21
N GLU A 41 24.83 11.21 -32.89
CA GLU A 41 23.94 12.36 -33.11
C GLU A 41 22.69 11.99 -33.93
N GLU A 42 22.84 11.14 -34.96
CA GLU A 42 21.73 10.66 -35.78
C GLU A 42 20.79 9.72 -35.01
N LEU A 43 21.34 8.94 -34.07
CA LEU A 43 20.57 8.07 -33.18
C LEU A 43 19.80 8.88 -32.13
N GLN A 44 20.42 9.91 -31.55
CA GLN A 44 19.77 10.85 -30.64
C GLN A 44 18.66 11.64 -31.34
N ALA A 45 18.86 12.00 -32.62
CA ALA A 45 17.87 12.69 -33.44
C ALA A 45 16.62 11.84 -33.76
N GLN A 46 16.62 10.53 -33.46
CA GLN A 46 15.42 9.70 -33.61
C GLN A 46 14.31 10.12 -32.66
N THR A 47 14.62 10.49 -31.40
CA THR A 47 13.61 10.91 -30.42
C THR A 47 12.77 12.10 -30.89
N PRO A 48 13.36 13.25 -31.30
CA PRO A 48 12.56 14.37 -31.81
C PRO A 48 11.84 14.02 -33.11
N ALA A 49 12.44 13.22 -34.01
CA ALA A 49 11.78 12.80 -35.25
C ALA A 49 10.55 11.91 -35.01
N LEU A 50 10.61 11.02 -34.02
CA LEU A 50 9.48 10.18 -33.62
C LEU A 50 8.39 11.02 -32.92
N ARG A 51 8.76 12.00 -32.10
CA ARG A 51 7.82 12.95 -31.49
C ARG A 51 7.08 13.78 -32.55
N GLU A 52 7.79 14.32 -33.54
CA GLU A 52 7.19 15.09 -34.64
C GLU A 52 6.19 14.24 -35.44
N ARG A 53 6.49 12.96 -35.70
CA ARG A 53 5.57 12.03 -36.38
C ARG A 53 4.33 11.69 -35.55
N LEU A 54 4.51 11.54 -34.24
CA LEU A 54 3.41 11.33 -33.30
C LEU A 54 2.48 12.55 -33.27
N GLU A 55 3.04 13.76 -33.20
CA GLU A 55 2.29 15.02 -33.32
C GLU A 55 1.61 15.16 -34.70
N GLY A 56 2.22 14.62 -35.75
CA GLY A 56 1.65 14.48 -37.10
C GLY A 56 0.50 13.47 -37.21
N GLY A 57 0.14 12.76 -36.14
CA GLY A 57 -1.01 11.85 -36.05
C GLY A 57 -0.68 10.36 -36.27
N GLU A 58 0.59 9.97 -36.36
CA GLU A 58 1.00 8.57 -36.41
C GLU A 58 0.85 7.90 -35.03
N SER A 59 0.37 6.66 -34.96
CA SER A 59 0.15 5.98 -33.68
C SER A 59 1.44 5.38 -33.09
N LEU A 60 1.48 5.20 -31.77
CA LEU A 60 2.63 4.58 -31.09
C LEU A 60 2.93 3.16 -31.62
N GLU A 61 1.92 2.41 -32.04
CA GLU A 61 2.09 1.08 -32.63
C GLU A 61 2.82 1.11 -33.98
N ALA A 62 2.61 2.16 -34.79
CA ALA A 62 3.30 2.33 -36.06
C ALA A 62 4.77 2.74 -35.85
N LEU A 63 5.04 3.53 -34.81
CA LEU A 63 6.40 3.94 -34.42
C LEU A 63 7.19 2.82 -33.72
N LEU A 64 6.52 1.79 -33.20
CA LEU A 64 7.11 0.75 -32.36
C LEU A 64 8.37 0.11 -32.94
N PRO A 65 8.41 -0.35 -34.22
CA PRO A 65 9.61 -1.03 -34.72
C PRO A 65 10.85 -0.15 -34.72
N GLU A 66 10.70 1.13 -35.09
CA GLU A 66 11.81 2.09 -35.13
C GLU A 66 12.21 2.58 -33.74
N ALA A 67 11.23 2.81 -32.86
CA ALA A 67 11.50 3.14 -31.46
C ALA A 67 12.27 2.01 -30.76
N PHE A 68 11.88 0.74 -30.97
CA PHE A 68 12.54 -0.41 -30.35
C PHE A 68 13.94 -0.65 -30.95
N ALA A 69 14.13 -0.42 -32.26
CA ALA A 69 15.45 -0.47 -32.88
C ALA A 69 16.38 0.62 -32.33
N THR A 70 15.85 1.83 -32.12
CA THR A 70 16.58 2.96 -31.51
C THR A 70 17.09 2.60 -30.12
N VAL A 71 16.21 2.09 -29.25
CA VAL A 71 16.55 1.71 -27.87
C VAL A 71 17.53 0.54 -27.84
N ARG A 72 17.37 -0.46 -28.72
CA ARG A 72 18.32 -1.59 -28.81
C ARG A 72 19.73 -1.11 -29.15
N GLU A 73 19.85 -0.28 -30.17
CA GLU A 73 21.16 0.20 -30.62
C GLU A 73 21.81 1.10 -29.56
N ALA A 74 21.03 1.98 -28.93
CA ALA A 74 21.51 2.77 -27.81
C ALA A 74 21.95 1.89 -26.61
N GLY A 75 21.19 0.83 -26.29
CA GLY A 75 21.56 -0.16 -25.27
C GLY A 75 22.88 -0.87 -25.59
N LYS A 76 23.11 -1.22 -26.86
CA LYS A 76 24.37 -1.82 -27.32
C LYS A 76 25.55 -0.85 -27.18
N ARG A 77 25.39 0.43 -27.52
CA ARG A 77 26.46 1.44 -27.46
C ARG A 77 26.79 1.91 -26.05
N ILE A 78 25.77 2.25 -25.28
CA ILE A 78 25.93 2.90 -23.97
C ILE A 78 26.10 1.88 -22.85
N MET A 79 25.36 0.76 -22.91
CA MET A 79 25.35 -0.24 -21.86
C MET A 79 26.13 -1.52 -22.22
N GLY A 80 26.53 -1.69 -23.48
CA GLY A 80 27.10 -2.94 -23.96
C GLY A 80 26.08 -4.09 -24.02
N MET A 81 24.78 -3.80 -23.93
CA MET A 81 23.72 -4.80 -23.81
C MET A 81 22.76 -4.72 -24.99
N ARG A 82 22.81 -5.73 -25.87
CA ARG A 82 21.85 -5.89 -26.97
C ARG A 82 20.62 -6.64 -26.50
N HIS A 83 19.43 -6.05 -26.64
CA HIS A 83 18.18 -6.75 -26.33
C HIS A 83 17.98 -8.02 -27.17
N PHE A 84 17.71 -9.14 -26.51
CA PHE A 84 17.34 -10.41 -27.13
C PHE A 84 15.94 -10.36 -27.76
N ASP A 85 15.65 -11.29 -28.67
CA ASP A 85 14.35 -11.39 -29.33
C ASP A 85 13.22 -11.61 -28.32
N VAL A 86 13.45 -12.40 -27.27
CA VAL A 86 12.46 -12.62 -26.19
C VAL A 86 12.22 -11.36 -25.37
N GLN A 87 13.23 -10.49 -25.24
CA GLN A 87 13.12 -9.21 -24.54
C GLN A 87 12.32 -8.20 -25.37
N MET A 88 12.45 -8.23 -26.71
CA MET A 88 11.58 -7.45 -27.60
C MET A 88 10.11 -7.82 -27.45
N ILE A 89 9.81 -9.12 -27.35
CA ILE A 89 8.45 -9.60 -27.06
C ILE A 89 7.97 -9.07 -25.71
N GLY A 90 8.83 -9.08 -24.69
CA GLY A 90 8.54 -8.48 -23.38
C GLY A 90 8.18 -7.00 -23.48
N GLY A 91 8.99 -6.19 -24.16
CA GLY A 91 8.72 -4.77 -24.34
C GLY A 91 7.39 -4.52 -25.07
N MET A 92 7.08 -5.31 -26.10
CA MET A 92 5.81 -5.21 -26.81
C MET A 92 4.61 -5.60 -25.95
N VAL A 93 4.73 -6.64 -25.13
CA VAL A 93 3.68 -7.05 -24.18
C VAL A 93 3.42 -5.94 -23.15
N LEU A 94 4.49 -5.34 -22.61
CA LEU A 94 4.36 -4.22 -21.69
C LEU A 94 3.67 -3.02 -22.34
N HIS A 95 4.09 -2.63 -23.56
CA HIS A 95 3.46 -1.52 -24.28
C HIS A 95 1.96 -1.75 -24.55
N GLN A 96 1.55 -3.01 -24.76
CA GLN A 96 0.14 -3.40 -24.96
C GLN A 96 -0.73 -3.36 -23.69
N GLY A 97 -0.20 -2.93 -22.54
CA GLY A 97 -0.95 -2.90 -21.28
C GLY A 97 -1.23 -4.29 -20.72
N ARG A 98 -0.22 -5.18 -20.76
CA ARG A 98 -0.31 -6.57 -20.31
C ARG A 98 0.82 -6.94 -19.36
N ILE A 99 0.69 -8.11 -18.74
CA ILE A 99 1.74 -8.65 -17.88
C ILE A 99 2.69 -9.54 -18.69
N ALA A 100 3.97 -9.17 -18.71
CA ALA A 100 5.05 -9.96 -19.27
C ALA A 100 5.60 -10.92 -18.19
N GLU A 101 5.26 -12.22 -18.28
CA GLU A 101 5.91 -13.22 -17.44
C GLU A 101 7.25 -13.64 -18.07
N MET A 102 8.35 -13.18 -17.45
CA MET A 102 9.72 -13.49 -17.83
C MET A 102 10.49 -14.03 -16.63
N LYS A 103 11.11 -15.21 -16.79
CA LYS A 103 11.85 -15.85 -15.71
C LYS A 103 13.00 -14.97 -15.19
N THR A 104 13.37 -15.16 -13.94
CA THR A 104 14.45 -14.40 -13.30
C THR A 104 15.76 -14.56 -14.07
N GLY A 105 16.49 -13.47 -14.29
CA GLY A 105 17.71 -13.47 -15.12
C GLY A 105 17.47 -13.28 -16.63
N GLU A 106 16.23 -13.08 -17.09
CA GLU A 106 15.94 -12.70 -18.49
C GLU A 106 16.09 -11.19 -18.77
N GLY A 107 16.54 -10.40 -17.78
CA GLY A 107 16.81 -8.96 -17.94
C GLY A 107 15.56 -8.07 -17.91
N LYS A 108 14.63 -8.31 -16.95
CA LYS A 108 13.37 -7.55 -16.80
C LYS A 108 13.55 -6.02 -16.78
N THR A 109 14.53 -5.51 -16.04
CA THR A 109 14.84 -4.06 -15.99
C THR A 109 15.17 -3.50 -17.38
N LEU A 110 15.99 -4.21 -18.15
CA LEU A 110 16.35 -3.81 -19.53
C LEU A 110 15.14 -3.94 -20.48
N VAL A 111 14.27 -4.94 -20.30
CA VAL A 111 13.05 -5.11 -21.10
C VAL A 111 12.10 -3.92 -20.96
N ALA A 112 11.96 -3.38 -19.74
CA ALA A 112 11.09 -2.25 -19.49
C ALA A 112 11.48 -1.02 -20.32
N THR A 113 12.77 -0.79 -20.56
CA THR A 113 13.28 0.38 -21.32
C THR A 113 12.64 0.56 -22.69
N LEU A 114 12.32 -0.54 -23.38
CA LEU A 114 11.66 -0.53 -24.69
C LEU A 114 10.26 0.10 -24.61
N ALA A 115 9.46 -0.37 -23.65
CA ALA A 115 8.10 0.11 -23.45
C ALA A 115 8.10 1.51 -22.81
N VAL A 116 9.01 1.79 -21.88
CA VAL A 116 9.14 3.10 -21.24
C VAL A 116 9.47 4.16 -22.29
N TYR A 117 10.50 3.94 -23.12
CA TYR A 117 10.89 4.90 -24.15
C TYR A 117 9.74 5.23 -25.11
N LEU A 118 9.07 4.21 -25.68
CA LEU A 118 7.97 4.41 -26.62
C LEU A 118 6.80 5.18 -25.99
N ASN A 119 6.47 4.90 -24.73
CA ASN A 119 5.36 5.55 -24.03
C ASN A 119 5.74 6.88 -23.36
N ALA A 120 7.02 7.25 -23.34
CA ALA A 120 7.51 8.55 -22.91
C ALA A 120 7.54 9.57 -24.07
N LEU A 121 7.41 9.13 -25.32
CA LEU A 121 7.35 10.01 -26.49
C LEU A 121 6.26 11.10 -26.38
N PRO A 122 5.02 10.83 -25.89
CA PRO A 122 3.99 11.85 -25.73
C PRO A 122 4.33 12.98 -24.73
N GLY A 123 5.30 12.79 -23.82
CA GLY A 123 5.64 13.80 -22.79
C GLY A 123 4.68 13.85 -21.58
N GLU A 124 3.65 13.02 -21.56
CA GLU A 124 2.74 12.84 -20.40
C GLU A 124 3.37 11.97 -19.29
N GLY A 125 4.46 11.30 -19.66
CA GLY A 125 5.40 10.51 -18.88
C GLY A 125 4.91 9.21 -18.26
N VAL A 126 5.88 8.52 -17.65
CA VAL A 126 5.80 7.09 -17.35
C VAL A 126 6.26 6.80 -15.93
N HIS A 127 5.42 6.10 -15.16
CA HIS A 127 5.77 5.64 -13.82
C HIS A 127 6.29 4.20 -13.85
N VAL A 128 7.51 3.99 -13.38
CA VAL A 128 8.09 2.66 -13.19
C VAL A 128 8.07 2.33 -11.70
N VAL A 129 7.22 1.37 -11.34
CA VAL A 129 6.97 1.01 -9.95
C VAL A 129 7.82 -0.19 -9.57
N THR A 130 8.55 -0.08 -8.46
CA THR A 130 9.34 -1.16 -7.88
C THR A 130 8.91 -1.43 -6.43
N VAL A 131 9.46 -2.48 -5.84
CA VAL A 131 9.06 -2.98 -4.51
C VAL A 131 9.64 -2.14 -3.37
N ASN A 132 10.77 -1.46 -3.58
CA ASN A 132 11.42 -0.64 -2.55
C ASN A 132 12.28 0.49 -3.16
N ASP A 133 12.58 1.50 -2.35
CA ASP A 133 13.31 2.71 -2.76
C ASP A 133 14.73 2.41 -3.27
N TYR A 134 15.37 1.36 -2.74
CA TYR A 134 16.70 0.94 -3.21
C TYR A 134 16.64 0.48 -4.67
N LEU A 135 15.67 -0.37 -5.03
CA LEU A 135 15.48 -0.84 -6.39
C LEU A 135 15.05 0.29 -7.32
N ALA A 136 14.14 1.17 -6.88
CA ALA A 136 13.73 2.34 -7.65
C ALA A 136 14.94 3.20 -8.02
N ARG A 137 15.79 3.53 -7.04
CA ARG A 137 16.98 4.36 -7.26
C ARG A 137 18.03 3.65 -8.10
N ARG A 138 18.33 2.38 -7.79
CA ARG A 138 19.30 1.59 -8.54
C ARG A 138 18.91 1.47 -10.00
N ASP A 139 17.65 1.14 -10.29
CA ASP A 139 17.20 0.92 -11.66
C ASP A 139 17.08 2.23 -12.43
N ALA A 140 16.66 3.32 -11.77
CA ALA A 140 16.71 4.66 -12.34
C ALA A 140 18.15 5.04 -12.72
N ASP A 141 19.10 4.93 -11.78
CA ASP A 141 20.50 5.32 -12.02
C ASP A 141 21.21 4.41 -13.02
N TRP A 142 20.85 3.12 -13.05
CA TRP A 142 21.42 2.16 -14.01
C TRP A 142 20.92 2.39 -15.43
N MET A 143 19.63 2.72 -15.62
CA MET A 143 19.05 2.98 -16.94
C MET A 143 19.18 4.46 -17.37
N ARG A 144 19.49 5.37 -16.46
CA ARG A 144 19.64 6.82 -16.73
C ARG A 144 20.55 7.13 -17.92
N PRO A 145 21.76 6.55 -18.06
CA PRO A 145 22.62 6.85 -19.21
C PRO A 145 21.97 6.54 -20.56
N LEU A 146 21.17 5.47 -20.63
CA LEU A 146 20.44 5.11 -21.84
C LEU A 146 19.34 6.13 -22.18
N TYR A 147 18.54 6.51 -21.19
CA TYR A 147 17.44 7.47 -21.39
C TYR A 147 17.95 8.88 -21.69
N GLU A 148 18.94 9.36 -20.93
CA GLU A 148 19.53 10.69 -21.12
C GLU A 148 20.28 10.77 -22.45
N PHE A 149 20.95 9.70 -22.88
CA PHE A 149 21.52 9.62 -24.23
C PHE A 149 20.43 9.82 -25.29
N LEU A 150 19.26 9.22 -25.14
CA LEU A 150 18.12 9.39 -26.05
C LEU A 150 17.31 10.68 -25.81
N GLY A 151 17.77 11.58 -24.95
CA GLY A 151 17.13 12.87 -24.70
C GLY A 151 15.89 12.82 -23.80
N LEU A 152 15.73 11.77 -22.99
CA LEU A 152 14.68 11.64 -21.99
C LEU A 152 15.22 11.91 -20.57
N SER A 153 14.41 12.59 -19.76
CA SER A 153 14.70 12.89 -18.35
C SER A 153 14.18 11.80 -17.41
N VAL A 154 14.93 11.53 -16.33
CA VAL A 154 14.62 10.48 -15.35
C VAL A 154 14.60 11.04 -13.94
N GLY A 155 13.46 10.92 -13.27
CA GLY A 155 13.24 11.25 -11.85
C GLY A 155 13.10 10.01 -10.98
N THR A 156 13.37 10.16 -9.68
CA THR A 156 13.16 9.11 -8.68
C THR A 156 12.42 9.69 -7.48
N VAL A 157 11.34 9.02 -7.05
CA VAL A 157 10.59 9.37 -5.84
C VAL A 157 10.86 8.36 -4.72
N TYR A 158 11.14 8.88 -3.53
CA TYR A 158 11.44 8.09 -2.32
C TYR A 158 10.98 8.83 -1.05
N ALA A 159 10.92 8.11 0.08
CA ALA A 159 10.45 8.66 1.35
C ALA A 159 11.36 9.78 1.88
N GLY A 160 10.79 10.79 2.54
CA GLY A 160 11.52 11.92 3.13
C GLY A 160 11.98 13.01 2.14
N GLN A 161 11.65 12.91 0.85
CA GLN A 161 11.89 14.01 -0.11
C GLN A 161 11.01 15.23 0.18
N THR A 162 11.55 16.40 -0.11
CA THR A 162 10.77 17.65 -0.10
C THR A 162 9.75 17.68 -1.24
N GLN A 163 8.71 18.49 -1.08
CA GLN A 163 7.66 18.63 -2.09
C GLN A 163 8.19 19.17 -3.42
N GLU A 164 9.20 20.05 -3.39
CA GLU A 164 9.86 20.59 -4.59
C GLU A 164 10.64 19.51 -5.34
N GLU A 165 11.41 18.67 -4.62
CA GLU A 165 12.13 17.53 -5.21
C GLU A 165 11.17 16.54 -5.86
N LYS A 166 10.05 16.22 -5.19
CA LYS A 166 9.02 15.33 -5.74
C LYS A 166 8.41 15.90 -7.01
N ARG A 167 8.04 17.18 -7.01
CA ARG A 167 7.47 17.84 -8.21
C ARG A 167 8.46 17.81 -9.38
N ALA A 168 9.75 18.06 -9.12
CA ALA A 168 10.78 17.95 -10.14
C ALA A 168 10.94 16.52 -10.67
N ALA A 169 10.84 15.51 -9.80
CA ALA A 169 10.89 14.10 -10.20
C ALA A 169 9.68 13.70 -11.06
N TYR A 170 8.45 14.08 -10.68
CA TYR A 170 7.24 13.80 -11.46
C TYR A 170 7.16 14.56 -12.79
N ALA A 171 7.86 15.70 -12.91
CA ALA A 171 7.95 16.47 -14.15
C ALA A 171 8.86 15.82 -15.21
N CYS A 172 9.68 14.83 -14.83
CA CYS A 172 10.53 14.10 -15.78
C CYS A 172 9.70 13.26 -16.77
N ASP A 173 10.28 12.87 -17.90
CA ASP A 173 9.63 11.95 -18.86
C ASP A 173 9.37 10.58 -18.20
N ILE A 174 10.25 10.16 -17.30
CA ILE A 174 10.22 8.87 -16.62
C ILE A 174 10.41 9.07 -15.12
N THR A 175 9.56 8.45 -14.30
CA THR A 175 9.64 8.52 -12.84
C THR A 175 9.68 7.13 -12.23
N TYR A 176 10.78 6.80 -11.54
CA TYR A 176 10.90 5.57 -10.77
C TYR A 176 10.46 5.80 -9.33
N GLY A 177 9.78 4.83 -8.73
CA GLY A 177 9.32 4.93 -7.35
C GLY A 177 8.75 3.63 -6.82
N THR A 178 8.22 3.68 -5.59
CA THR A 178 7.49 2.57 -4.99
C THR A 178 5.99 2.80 -5.07
N ASN A 179 5.23 1.72 -5.03
CA ASN A 179 3.77 1.75 -4.95
C ASN A 179 3.28 2.60 -3.78
N ASN A 180 3.94 2.51 -2.62
CA ASN A 180 3.64 3.32 -1.45
C ASN A 180 3.82 4.81 -1.73
N GLU A 181 4.98 5.23 -2.24
CA GLU A 181 5.24 6.66 -2.50
C GLU A 181 4.27 7.23 -3.53
N PHE A 182 4.05 6.53 -4.64
CA PHE A 182 3.09 6.93 -5.67
C PHE A 182 1.67 7.03 -5.10
N GLY A 183 1.22 6.05 -4.32
CA GLY A 183 -0.13 6.05 -3.75
C GLY A 183 -0.32 7.11 -2.67
N PHE A 184 0.68 7.34 -1.81
CA PHE A 184 0.61 8.40 -0.79
C PHE A 184 0.73 9.80 -1.38
N ASP A 185 1.53 9.99 -2.44
CA ASP A 185 1.56 11.26 -3.17
C ASP A 185 0.21 11.56 -3.82
N TYR A 186 -0.45 10.56 -4.41
CA TYR A 186 -1.82 10.71 -4.89
C TYR A 186 -2.79 11.12 -3.78
N LEU A 187 -2.74 10.47 -2.60
CA LEU A 187 -3.60 10.85 -1.48
C LEU A 187 -3.27 12.26 -0.94
N ARG A 188 -1.98 12.65 -0.90
CA ARG A 188 -1.52 13.98 -0.48
C ARG A 188 -1.96 15.08 -1.44
N ASP A 189 -1.90 14.83 -2.75
CA ASP A 189 -2.34 15.77 -3.78
C ASP A 189 -3.83 16.05 -3.68
N ASN A 190 -4.63 15.04 -3.33
CA ASN A 190 -6.07 15.20 -3.07
C ASN A 190 -6.38 15.90 -1.72
N MET A 191 -5.36 16.23 -0.93
CA MET A 191 -5.44 17.07 0.28
C MET A 191 -4.63 18.39 0.13
N ALA A 192 -4.15 18.71 -1.07
CA ALA A 192 -3.41 19.94 -1.35
C ALA A 192 -4.34 21.18 -1.32
N PHE A 193 -3.83 22.33 -0.85
CA PHE A 193 -4.65 23.55 -0.74
C PHE A 193 -4.70 24.38 -2.01
N SER A 194 -3.70 24.20 -2.87
CA SER A 194 -3.59 24.89 -4.13
C SER A 194 -3.09 23.92 -5.20
N GLN A 195 -3.27 24.29 -6.46
CA GLN A 195 -2.73 23.52 -7.58
C GLN A 195 -1.20 23.46 -7.52
N GLU A 196 -0.53 24.52 -7.07
CA GLU A 196 0.94 24.52 -7.00
C GLU A 196 1.46 23.52 -5.96
N GLU A 197 0.69 23.21 -4.91
CA GLU A 197 1.08 22.21 -3.92
C GLU A 197 1.02 20.77 -4.45
N LYS A 198 0.32 20.48 -5.54
CA LYS A 198 0.34 19.12 -6.11
C LYS A 198 1.73 18.75 -6.63
N VAL A 199 2.11 17.49 -6.44
CA VAL A 199 3.41 16.96 -6.90
C VAL A 199 3.26 16.07 -8.12
N GLN A 200 2.18 15.29 -8.22
CA GLN A 200 1.88 14.51 -9.41
C GLN A 200 1.25 15.39 -10.48
N ARG A 201 1.35 14.93 -11.73
CA ARG A 201 0.67 15.53 -12.88
C ARG A 201 -0.59 14.72 -13.25
N GLY A 202 -0.50 13.84 -14.24
CA GLY A 202 -1.52 12.87 -14.61
C GLY A 202 -1.00 11.43 -14.52
N LEU A 203 -1.92 10.47 -14.47
CA LEU A 203 -1.63 9.03 -14.37
C LEU A 203 -1.75 8.36 -15.74
N HIS A 204 -0.78 8.62 -16.64
CA HIS A 204 -0.85 8.13 -18.03
C HIS A 204 -0.46 6.64 -18.16
N TYR A 205 0.79 6.29 -17.83
CA TYR A 205 1.27 4.91 -17.98
C TYR A 205 2.08 4.43 -16.77
N ALA A 206 1.71 3.27 -16.22
CA ALA A 206 2.47 2.58 -15.18
C ALA A 206 2.99 1.22 -15.66
N ILE A 207 4.27 0.96 -15.41
CA ILE A 207 4.86 -0.38 -15.47
C ILE A 207 5.20 -0.82 -14.06
N VAL A 208 4.53 -1.87 -13.59
CA VAL A 208 4.77 -2.45 -12.27
C VAL A 208 5.79 -3.59 -12.40
N ASP A 209 7.01 -3.37 -11.93
CA ASP A 209 7.95 -4.48 -11.72
C ASP A 209 7.49 -5.33 -10.55
N GLU A 210 7.73 -6.63 -10.64
CA GLU A 210 7.31 -7.59 -9.62
C GLU A 210 5.81 -7.47 -9.30
N VAL A 211 5.01 -7.35 -10.38
CA VAL A 211 3.57 -7.05 -10.35
C VAL A 211 2.76 -7.98 -9.47
N ASP A 212 3.19 -9.24 -9.33
CA ASP A 212 2.56 -10.22 -8.46
C ASP A 212 2.73 -9.91 -6.98
N SER A 213 3.85 -9.32 -6.56
CA SER A 213 3.94 -8.88 -5.17
C SER A 213 3.20 -7.60 -4.91
N ILE A 214 3.28 -6.63 -5.82
CA ILE A 214 2.67 -5.31 -5.58
C ILE A 214 1.14 -5.42 -5.67
N LEU A 215 0.62 -6.04 -6.74
CA LEU A 215 -0.82 -6.06 -7.01
C LEU A 215 -1.57 -7.23 -6.38
N ILE A 216 -0.87 -8.22 -5.81
CA ILE A 216 -1.49 -9.38 -5.11
C ILE A 216 -1.05 -9.44 -3.65
N ASP A 217 0.25 -9.49 -3.35
CA ASP A 217 0.72 -9.69 -1.96
C ASP A 217 0.54 -8.45 -1.08
N GLU A 218 0.87 -7.27 -1.60
CA GLU A 218 0.78 -5.98 -0.89
C GLU A 218 -0.62 -5.37 -0.96
N ALA A 219 -1.40 -5.75 -1.97
CA ALA A 219 -2.79 -5.35 -2.17
C ALA A 219 -3.78 -5.92 -1.12
N ARG A 220 -3.26 -6.49 -0.03
CA ARG A 220 -4.04 -6.94 1.15
C ARG A 220 -4.39 -5.81 2.10
N THR A 221 -3.60 -4.74 2.12
CA THR A 221 -3.80 -3.59 3.02
C THR A 221 -4.01 -2.31 2.21
N PRO A 222 -5.02 -1.50 2.53
CA PRO A 222 -5.24 -0.22 1.87
C PRO A 222 -4.19 0.80 2.31
N LEU A 223 -3.99 1.82 1.48
CA LEU A 223 -3.27 3.03 1.84
C LEU A 223 -4.23 3.94 2.61
N ILE A 224 -3.81 4.39 3.78
CA ILE A 224 -4.61 5.23 4.67
C ILE A 224 -3.70 6.34 5.22
N ILE A 225 -4.15 7.58 5.11
CA ILE A 225 -3.60 8.71 5.85
C ILE A 225 -4.56 9.01 6.99
N SER A 226 -4.04 8.98 8.22
CA SER A 226 -4.82 9.25 9.41
C SER A 226 -4.38 10.51 10.14
N GLY A 227 -5.34 11.27 10.66
CA GLY A 227 -5.14 12.47 11.45
C GLY A 227 -5.65 12.29 12.89
N PRO A 228 -5.14 13.05 13.87
CA PRO A 228 -5.64 12.99 15.24
C PRO A 228 -7.06 13.57 15.34
N VAL A 229 -7.92 12.94 16.13
CA VAL A 229 -9.24 13.48 16.49
C VAL A 229 -9.20 14.04 17.91
N ASP A 230 -9.91 15.15 18.15
CA ASP A 230 -10.23 15.62 19.51
C ASP A 230 -11.38 14.78 20.09
N GLU A 231 -11.07 13.54 20.50
CA GLU A 231 -12.02 12.67 21.21
C GLU A 231 -11.72 12.57 22.70
N ASN A 232 -12.79 12.29 23.46
CA ASN A 232 -12.73 12.13 24.92
C ASN A 232 -12.12 10.77 25.30
N THR A 233 -10.81 10.75 25.53
CA THR A 233 -10.05 9.56 25.97
C THR A 233 -10.57 8.92 27.26
N ASP A 234 -11.38 9.63 28.05
CA ASP A 234 -11.91 9.09 29.30
C ASP A 234 -12.98 8.00 29.09
N LEU A 235 -13.65 7.97 27.94
CA LEU A 235 -14.63 6.94 27.61
C LEU A 235 -14.00 5.54 27.62
N TYR A 236 -12.78 5.40 27.10
CA TYR A 236 -12.03 4.14 27.10
C TYR A 236 -11.79 3.58 28.49
N LYS A 237 -11.52 4.44 29.47
CA LYS A 237 -11.32 4.03 30.87
C LYS A 237 -12.62 3.53 31.49
N VAL A 238 -13.74 4.20 31.18
CA VAL A 238 -15.06 3.80 31.66
C VAL A 238 -15.44 2.45 31.06
N VAL A 239 -15.30 2.28 29.75
CA VAL A 239 -15.67 1.04 29.05
C VAL A 239 -14.78 -0.14 29.46
N ASP A 240 -13.46 0.05 29.62
CA ASP A 240 -12.59 -1.02 30.14
C ASP A 240 -13.05 -1.47 31.54
N ARG A 241 -13.39 -0.53 32.43
CA ARG A 241 -13.96 -0.84 33.76
C ARG A 241 -15.26 -1.64 33.65
N LEU A 242 -16.18 -1.23 32.77
CA LEU A 242 -17.45 -1.94 32.57
C LEU A 242 -17.24 -3.36 32.01
N SER A 243 -16.29 -3.55 31.09
CA SER A 243 -15.99 -4.86 30.49
C SER A 243 -15.61 -5.93 31.53
N THR A 244 -15.05 -5.52 32.68
CA THR A 244 -14.66 -6.43 33.77
C THR A 244 -15.83 -7.13 34.46
N GLN A 245 -17.05 -6.61 34.28
CA GLN A 245 -18.26 -7.12 34.90
C GLN A 245 -18.96 -8.17 34.03
N LEU A 246 -18.48 -8.40 32.80
CA LEU A 246 -19.01 -9.38 31.87
C LEU A 246 -18.32 -10.74 32.08
N VAL A 247 -19.10 -11.82 31.96
CA VAL A 247 -18.67 -13.19 32.19
C VAL A 247 -18.54 -13.93 30.87
N LYS A 248 -17.38 -14.56 30.63
CA LYS A 248 -17.15 -15.39 29.44
C LYS A 248 -18.00 -16.67 29.49
N GLY A 249 -18.65 -16.98 28.38
CA GLY A 249 -19.39 -18.22 28.17
C GLY A 249 -18.57 -19.37 27.61
N GLU A 250 -19.01 -20.59 27.89
CA GLU A 250 -18.45 -21.83 27.31
C GLU A 250 -19.28 -22.26 26.09
N VAL A 251 -18.60 -22.55 24.98
CA VAL A 251 -19.23 -23.03 23.74
C VAL A 251 -19.32 -24.56 23.79
N SER A 252 -20.53 -25.09 23.87
CA SER A 252 -20.80 -26.53 23.80
C SER A 252 -20.59 -27.07 22.38
N GLU A 253 -20.26 -28.36 22.23
CA GLU A 253 -20.21 -29.05 20.93
C GLU A 253 -21.61 -29.23 20.29
N ASP A 254 -22.68 -29.00 21.06
CA ASP A 254 -24.07 -29.06 20.60
C ASP A 254 -24.56 -27.67 20.14
N PRO A 255 -24.90 -27.46 18.85
CA PRO A 255 -25.37 -26.19 18.31
C PRO A 255 -26.70 -25.68 18.88
N GLU A 256 -27.49 -26.53 19.54
CA GLU A 256 -28.79 -26.16 20.13
C GLU A 256 -28.71 -25.90 21.64
N ALA A 257 -27.54 -26.07 22.27
CA ALA A 257 -27.37 -25.79 23.69
C ALA A 257 -27.31 -24.28 23.95
N PRO A 258 -28.06 -23.75 24.95
CA PRO A 258 -27.96 -22.34 25.31
C PRO A 258 -26.54 -22.03 25.81
N VAL A 259 -25.95 -20.99 25.25
CA VAL A 259 -24.64 -20.47 25.67
C VAL A 259 -24.82 -19.82 27.04
N ASP A 260 -24.14 -20.35 28.06
CA ASP A 260 -24.07 -19.72 29.37
C ASP A 260 -23.11 -18.52 29.31
N GLY A 261 -23.37 -17.43 30.03
CA GLY A 261 -22.52 -16.23 30.06
C GLY A 261 -22.91 -15.07 29.13
N ASP A 262 -22.13 -13.97 29.22
CA ASP A 262 -22.40 -12.69 28.56
C ASP A 262 -21.76 -12.58 27.16
N PHE A 263 -20.69 -13.34 26.88
CA PHE A 263 -20.01 -13.31 25.57
C PHE A 263 -19.22 -14.59 25.27
N THR A 264 -18.97 -14.88 24.00
CA THR A 264 -18.14 -15.99 23.51
C THR A 264 -16.91 -15.49 22.76
N LEU A 265 -15.93 -16.36 22.57
CA LEU A 265 -14.68 -16.07 21.86
C LEU A 265 -14.51 -17.03 20.67
N ASP A 266 -14.23 -16.49 19.49
CA ASP A 266 -13.66 -17.23 18.37
C ASP A 266 -12.17 -16.91 18.26
N GLU A 267 -11.33 -17.77 18.84
CA GLU A 267 -9.88 -17.62 18.81
C GLU A 267 -9.30 -17.75 17.38
N LYS A 268 -9.95 -18.51 16.47
CA LYS A 268 -9.47 -18.68 15.09
C LYS A 268 -9.64 -17.40 14.28
N GLN A 269 -10.71 -16.64 14.56
CA GLN A 269 -10.99 -15.38 13.91
C GLN A 269 -10.55 -14.16 14.73
N LYS A 270 -10.05 -14.36 15.96
CA LYS A 270 -9.77 -13.31 16.95
C LYS A 270 -10.98 -12.37 17.13
N GLN A 271 -12.17 -12.95 17.29
CA GLN A 271 -13.44 -12.23 17.47
C GLN A 271 -14.12 -12.54 18.82
N VAL A 272 -14.90 -11.56 19.29
CA VAL A 272 -15.76 -11.66 20.47
C VAL A 272 -17.20 -11.45 20.02
N GLU A 273 -18.10 -12.35 20.38
CA GLU A 273 -19.54 -12.20 20.15
C GLU A 273 -20.27 -12.03 21.48
N LEU A 274 -21.13 -11.02 21.59
CA LEU A 274 -22.00 -10.83 22.76
C LEU A 274 -23.21 -11.76 22.66
N THR A 275 -23.57 -12.41 23.77
CA THR A 275 -24.85 -13.13 23.86
C THR A 275 -25.99 -12.14 24.06
N GLU A 276 -27.24 -12.55 23.83
CA GLU A 276 -28.43 -11.72 24.13
C GLU A 276 -28.44 -11.26 25.59
N ALA A 277 -28.04 -12.14 26.53
CA ALA A 277 -27.93 -11.80 27.94
C ALA A 277 -26.83 -10.76 28.19
N GLY A 278 -25.66 -10.92 27.57
CA GLY A 278 -24.58 -9.93 27.67
C GLY A 278 -24.93 -8.60 27.04
N HIS A 279 -25.71 -8.59 25.95
CA HIS A 279 -26.17 -7.37 25.31
C HIS A 279 -27.05 -6.53 26.26
N ASN A 280 -28.05 -7.15 26.87
CA ASN A 280 -28.91 -6.49 27.86
C ASN A 280 -28.10 -5.96 29.05
N LYS A 281 -27.15 -6.75 29.54
CA LYS A 281 -26.27 -6.35 30.64
C LYS A 281 -25.36 -5.17 30.27
N VAL A 282 -24.85 -5.13 29.05
CA VAL A 282 -24.07 -3.98 28.54
C VAL A 282 -24.93 -2.72 28.49
N GLU A 283 -26.17 -2.81 27.97
CA GLU A 283 -27.08 -1.65 27.96
C GLU A 283 -27.39 -1.15 29.37
N GLU A 284 -27.66 -2.04 30.32
CA GLU A 284 -27.88 -1.67 31.73
C GLU A 284 -26.67 -0.96 32.34
N LEU A 285 -25.46 -1.49 32.11
CA LEU A 285 -24.22 -0.90 32.59
C LEU A 285 -23.95 0.48 31.96
N MET A 286 -24.23 0.64 30.67
CA MET A 286 -24.03 1.92 29.98
C MET A 286 -25.08 2.98 30.36
N ARG A 287 -26.34 2.57 30.61
CA ARG A 287 -27.38 3.46 31.16
C ARG A 287 -27.01 3.95 32.56
N ALA A 288 -26.49 3.05 33.42
CA ALA A 288 -26.08 3.41 34.78
C ALA A 288 -24.95 4.45 34.82
N GLU A 289 -24.09 4.49 33.79
CA GLU A 289 -23.01 5.47 33.64
C GLU A 289 -23.44 6.73 32.86
N GLY A 290 -24.71 6.81 32.42
CA GLY A 290 -25.23 7.94 31.65
C GLY A 290 -24.71 8.03 30.22
N LEU A 291 -24.14 6.94 29.68
CA LEU A 291 -23.63 6.86 28.30
C LEU A 291 -24.73 6.54 27.27
N LEU A 292 -25.85 5.94 27.71
CA LEU A 292 -26.98 5.56 26.87
C LEU A 292 -28.29 6.11 27.47
N GLY A 293 -29.18 6.65 26.65
CA GLY A 293 -30.51 7.11 27.07
C GLY A 293 -31.41 5.97 27.58
N GLU A 294 -32.44 6.28 28.38
CA GLU A 294 -33.31 5.24 28.96
C GLU A 294 -34.07 4.42 27.90
N ASP A 295 -34.47 5.06 26.79
CA ASP A 295 -35.19 4.42 25.67
C ASP A 295 -34.29 4.09 24.46
N ASP A 296 -32.99 4.38 24.55
CA ASP A 296 -32.05 4.15 23.45
C ASP A 296 -31.54 2.71 23.47
N SER A 297 -31.41 2.13 22.27
CA SER A 297 -30.77 0.83 22.06
C SER A 297 -29.31 1.01 21.62
N LEU A 298 -28.48 0.05 22.01
CA LEU A 298 -27.08 -0.04 21.59
C LEU A 298 -26.92 -0.27 20.08
N TYR A 299 -27.93 -0.84 19.42
CA TYR A 299 -27.97 -1.07 17.97
C TYR A 299 -28.48 0.13 17.16
N ALA A 300 -28.91 1.21 17.81
CA ALA A 300 -29.26 2.44 17.11
C ALA A 300 -28.03 3.01 16.39
N ALA A 301 -28.20 3.53 15.17
CA ALA A 301 -27.11 3.99 14.32
C ALA A 301 -26.21 5.04 15.01
N GLN A 302 -26.79 5.89 15.87
CA GLN A 302 -26.06 6.89 16.67
C GLN A 302 -25.20 6.30 17.80
N ASN A 303 -25.50 5.08 18.28
CA ASN A 303 -24.88 4.46 19.46
C ASN A 303 -23.90 3.33 19.10
N LEU A 304 -23.71 3.04 17.80
CA LEU A 304 -22.81 1.98 17.33
C LEU A 304 -21.35 2.16 17.81
N ASN A 305 -20.92 3.41 18.07
CA ASN A 305 -19.60 3.68 18.63
C ASN A 305 -19.41 3.09 20.03
N LEU A 306 -20.44 3.16 20.88
CA LEU A 306 -20.38 2.60 22.24
C LEU A 306 -20.25 1.08 22.23
N LEU A 307 -21.04 0.43 21.37
CA LEU A 307 -20.92 -1.02 21.13
C LEU A 307 -19.50 -1.39 20.67
N GLN A 308 -18.93 -0.62 19.75
CA GLN A 308 -17.57 -0.85 19.25
C GLN A 308 -16.51 -0.71 20.37
N HIS A 309 -16.61 0.29 21.23
CA HIS A 309 -15.69 0.41 22.37
C HIS A 309 -15.80 -0.80 23.31
N MET A 310 -17.01 -1.31 23.55
CA MET A 310 -17.22 -2.49 24.38
C MET A 310 -16.59 -3.75 23.75
N HIS A 311 -16.80 -3.98 22.46
CA HIS A 311 -16.14 -5.07 21.73
C HIS A 311 -14.61 -4.93 21.77
N SER A 312 -14.08 -3.72 21.61
CA SER A 312 -12.64 -3.46 21.63
C SER A 312 -12.03 -3.74 23.01
N ALA A 313 -12.73 -3.35 24.08
CA ALA A 313 -12.33 -3.67 25.46
C ALA A 313 -12.31 -5.18 25.72
N LEU A 314 -13.35 -5.91 25.29
CA LEU A 314 -13.41 -7.37 25.43
C LEU A 314 -12.32 -8.07 24.63
N ARG A 315 -12.07 -7.65 23.38
CA ARG A 315 -10.98 -8.17 22.54
C ARG A 315 -9.63 -7.92 23.19
N ALA A 316 -9.35 -6.68 23.59
CA ALA A 316 -8.11 -6.29 24.26
C ALA A 316 -7.84 -7.16 25.49
N ARG A 317 -8.89 -7.46 26.29
CA ARG A 317 -8.77 -8.20 27.54
C ARG A 317 -8.60 -9.71 27.34
N HIS A 318 -9.31 -10.31 26.39
CA HIS A 318 -9.42 -11.76 26.27
C HIS A 318 -8.66 -12.38 25.10
N LEU A 319 -8.34 -11.63 24.05
CA LEU A 319 -7.71 -12.15 22.82
C LEU A 319 -6.32 -11.61 22.55
N TYR A 320 -5.96 -10.49 23.17
CA TYR A 320 -4.65 -9.86 23.01
C TYR A 320 -3.86 -9.98 24.30
N HIS A 321 -2.74 -10.69 24.24
CA HIS A 321 -1.92 -11.02 25.39
C HIS A 321 -0.61 -10.24 25.38
N ARG A 322 -0.28 -9.71 26.56
CA ARG A 322 1.01 -9.07 26.81
C ARG A 322 2.14 -10.10 26.66
N ASP A 323 3.26 -9.63 26.11
CA ASP A 323 4.46 -10.39 25.76
C ASP A 323 4.27 -11.43 24.64
N VAL A 324 3.10 -11.45 23.98
CA VAL A 324 2.81 -12.26 22.80
C VAL A 324 2.38 -11.38 21.64
N ASP A 325 1.26 -10.65 21.77
CA ASP A 325 0.73 -9.76 20.73
C ASP A 325 1.30 -8.33 20.87
N TYR A 326 1.73 -7.93 22.07
CA TYR A 326 2.35 -6.64 22.35
C TYR A 326 3.22 -6.65 23.59
N ILE A 327 4.08 -5.65 23.71
CA ILE A 327 4.80 -5.33 24.94
C ILE A 327 4.47 -3.91 25.38
N VAL A 328 4.64 -3.64 26.68
CA VAL A 328 4.58 -2.27 27.22
C VAL A 328 6.00 -1.79 27.45
N LYS A 329 6.42 -0.76 26.73
CA LYS A 329 7.76 -0.17 26.82
C LYS A 329 7.65 1.35 26.94
N ASP A 330 8.40 1.94 27.88
CA ASP A 330 8.43 3.39 28.13
C ASP A 330 7.02 4.02 28.34
N GLY A 331 6.10 3.25 28.94
CA GLY A 331 4.72 3.70 29.18
C GLY A 331 3.83 3.73 27.92
N GLN A 332 4.24 3.04 26.85
CA GLN A 332 3.48 2.90 25.60
C GLN A 332 3.30 1.43 25.21
N VAL A 333 2.22 1.12 24.51
CA VAL A 333 1.97 -0.20 23.94
C VAL A 333 2.67 -0.29 22.59
N VAL A 334 3.54 -1.29 22.43
CA VAL A 334 4.25 -1.58 21.17
C VAL A 334 3.83 -2.95 20.67
N ILE A 335 3.25 -3.00 19.48
CA ILE A 335 2.76 -4.25 18.87
C ILE A 335 3.95 -5.16 18.57
N VAL A 336 3.78 -6.45 18.87
CA VAL A 336 4.71 -7.49 18.44
C VAL A 336 4.11 -8.17 17.21
N ASP A 337 4.89 -8.22 16.14
CA ASP A 337 4.46 -8.90 14.92
C ASP A 337 4.35 -10.41 15.16
N GLU A 338 3.16 -10.95 14.92
CA GLU A 338 2.83 -12.36 15.19
C GLU A 338 3.65 -13.34 14.33
N HIS A 339 4.20 -12.90 13.20
CA HIS A 339 4.96 -13.74 12.27
C HIS A 339 6.48 -13.68 12.48
N THR A 340 6.97 -12.56 13.04
CA THR A 340 8.42 -12.29 13.14
C THR A 340 8.90 -12.11 14.58
N GLY A 341 7.99 -11.99 15.55
CA GLY A 341 8.32 -11.71 16.96
C GLY A 341 8.98 -10.34 17.18
N ARG A 342 9.04 -9.50 16.15
CA ARG A 342 9.66 -8.17 16.21
C ARG A 342 8.68 -7.16 16.75
N THR A 343 9.19 -6.23 17.55
CA THR A 343 8.45 -5.04 17.94
C THR A 343 8.26 -4.14 16.71
N MET A 344 7.04 -3.66 16.52
CA MET A 344 6.64 -2.74 15.45
C MET A 344 6.36 -1.36 16.04
N PRO A 345 7.40 -0.58 16.40
CA PRO A 345 7.21 0.80 16.84
C PRO A 345 6.51 1.61 15.74
N GLY A 346 5.65 2.55 16.14
CA GLY A 346 4.84 3.37 15.23
C GLY A 346 3.54 2.72 14.73
N ARG A 347 3.42 1.38 14.75
CA ARG A 347 2.17 0.70 14.38
C ARG A 347 1.16 0.67 15.51
N ARG A 348 -0.11 0.83 15.17
CA ARG A 348 -1.26 0.77 16.09
C ARG A 348 -2.33 -0.15 15.53
N TRP A 349 -3.09 -0.79 16.42
CA TRP A 349 -4.29 -1.49 16.01
C TRP A 349 -5.42 -0.48 15.79
N SER A 350 -6.21 -0.73 14.75
CA SER A 350 -7.36 0.08 14.39
C SER A 350 -8.56 -0.17 15.32
N GLU A 351 -9.65 0.54 15.06
CA GLU A 351 -10.97 0.31 15.66
C GLU A 351 -11.06 0.56 17.17
N GLY A 352 -10.18 1.40 17.73
CA GLY A 352 -10.13 1.66 19.16
C GLY A 352 -9.46 0.55 19.97
N LEU A 353 -9.01 -0.53 19.32
CA LEU A 353 -8.39 -1.67 20.01
C LEU A 353 -7.07 -1.26 20.68
N HIS A 354 -6.25 -0.43 20.03
CA HIS A 354 -5.01 0.03 20.63
C HIS A 354 -5.27 0.85 21.89
N GLN A 355 -6.23 1.77 21.84
CA GLN A 355 -6.68 2.57 22.97
C GLN A 355 -7.29 1.69 24.08
N ALA A 356 -8.02 0.63 23.71
CA ALA A 356 -8.56 -0.33 24.66
C ALA A 356 -7.45 -1.16 25.34
N VAL A 357 -6.40 -1.55 24.62
CA VAL A 357 -5.21 -2.20 25.21
C VAL A 357 -4.44 -1.21 26.10
N GLU A 358 -4.31 0.05 25.67
CA GLU A 358 -3.71 1.12 26.47
C GLU A 358 -4.49 1.34 27.78
N ALA A 359 -5.83 1.35 27.72
CA ALA A 359 -6.71 1.44 28.88
C ALA A 359 -6.58 0.24 29.81
N LYS A 360 -6.59 -0.98 29.25
CA LYS A 360 -6.39 -2.25 29.98
C LYS A 360 -5.07 -2.28 30.75
N GLU A 361 -3.98 -1.83 30.14
CA GLU A 361 -2.64 -1.80 30.76
C GLU A 361 -2.42 -0.57 31.66
N GLY A 362 -3.38 0.35 31.73
CA GLY A 362 -3.30 1.57 32.53
C GLY A 362 -2.21 2.55 32.05
N VAL A 363 -1.86 2.52 30.78
CA VAL A 363 -0.90 3.45 30.18
C VAL A 363 -1.60 4.71 29.68
N THR A 364 -0.83 5.70 29.20
CA THR A 364 -1.42 6.94 28.67
C THR A 364 -2.19 6.62 27.38
N ILE A 365 -3.51 6.77 27.42
CA ILE A 365 -4.38 6.54 26.27
C ILE A 365 -4.14 7.63 25.24
N GLN A 366 -3.77 7.22 24.05
CA GLN A 366 -3.51 8.14 22.96
C GLN A 366 -4.79 8.42 22.19
N ARG A 367 -4.92 9.65 21.67
CA ARG A 367 -6.09 10.05 20.89
C ARG A 367 -6.30 9.13 19.69
N GLU A 368 -7.56 8.89 19.36
CA GLU A 368 -7.93 8.18 18.15
C GLU A 368 -7.43 8.91 16.90
N SER A 369 -7.25 8.11 15.86
CA SER A 369 -6.88 8.59 14.55
C SER A 369 -8.03 8.36 13.58
N GLN A 370 -8.49 9.40 12.92
CA GLN A 370 -9.49 9.33 11.86
C GLN A 370 -8.82 9.23 10.50
N THR A 371 -9.45 8.48 9.60
CA THR A 371 -9.05 8.42 8.19
C THR A 371 -9.31 9.75 7.51
N LEU A 372 -8.25 10.43 7.05
CA LEU A 372 -8.34 11.67 6.27
C LEU A 372 -8.46 11.38 4.77
N ALA A 373 -7.71 10.38 4.31
CA ALA A 373 -7.73 9.92 2.94
C ALA A 373 -7.38 8.42 2.92
N SER A 374 -8.00 7.67 2.03
CA SER A 374 -7.69 6.25 1.85
C SER A 374 -7.90 5.82 0.41
N THR A 375 -7.17 4.80 -0.03
CA THR A 375 -7.41 4.09 -1.30
C THR A 375 -6.81 2.70 -1.22
N THR A 376 -7.32 1.76 -2.00
CA THR A 376 -6.63 0.48 -2.23
C THR A 376 -5.61 0.62 -3.37
N PHE A 377 -4.60 -0.26 -3.39
CA PHE A 377 -3.68 -0.35 -4.54
C PHE A 377 -4.43 -0.72 -5.81
N GLN A 378 -5.41 -1.61 -5.70
CA GLN A 378 -6.30 -2.02 -6.78
C GLN A 378 -6.92 -0.81 -7.48
N ASN A 379 -7.61 0.04 -6.72
CA ASN A 379 -8.27 1.21 -7.28
C ASN A 379 -7.30 2.31 -7.69
N TYR A 380 -6.19 2.49 -6.98
CA TYR A 380 -5.15 3.43 -7.40
C TYR A 380 -4.57 3.08 -8.79
N PHE A 381 -4.15 1.83 -9.01
CA PHE A 381 -3.58 1.42 -10.29
C PHE A 381 -4.61 1.37 -11.43
N ARG A 382 -5.91 1.23 -11.12
CA ARG A 382 -7.00 1.34 -12.10
C ARG A 382 -7.23 2.78 -12.60
N LEU A 383 -6.65 3.79 -11.95
CA LEU A 383 -6.73 5.18 -12.42
C LEU A 383 -5.80 5.46 -13.61
N TYR A 384 -4.81 4.60 -13.88
CA TYR A 384 -3.90 4.81 -15.00
C TYR A 384 -4.59 4.52 -16.33
N ASP A 385 -4.38 5.38 -17.34
CA ASP A 385 -4.90 5.16 -18.70
C ASP A 385 -4.38 3.86 -19.29
N LYS A 386 -3.11 3.53 -18.99
CA LYS A 386 -2.52 2.25 -19.31
C LYS A 386 -1.73 1.69 -18.12
N LEU A 387 -1.94 0.40 -17.86
CA LEU A 387 -1.24 -0.34 -16.83
C LEU A 387 -0.58 -1.58 -17.44
N ALA A 388 0.66 -1.83 -17.08
CA ALA A 388 1.40 -3.04 -17.46
C ALA A 388 2.22 -3.54 -16.28
N GLY A 389 2.74 -4.76 -16.39
CA GLY A 389 3.62 -5.28 -15.35
C GLY A 389 4.52 -6.40 -15.84
N MET A 390 5.54 -6.70 -15.05
CA MET A 390 6.46 -7.80 -15.33
C MET A 390 6.76 -8.58 -14.07
N THR A 391 6.93 -9.90 -14.21
CA THR A 391 7.33 -10.78 -13.11
C THR A 391 7.79 -12.14 -13.65
N GLY A 392 8.38 -12.98 -12.80
CA GLY A 392 8.73 -14.37 -13.16
C GLY A 392 7.59 -15.38 -12.99
N THR A 393 6.49 -14.97 -12.36
CA THR A 393 5.50 -15.91 -11.81
C THR A 393 4.06 -15.36 -11.79
N ALA A 394 3.52 -14.87 -12.91
CA ALA A 394 2.17 -14.28 -12.97
C ALA A 394 1.06 -15.25 -13.43
N ASP A 395 1.39 -16.32 -14.16
CA ASP A 395 0.40 -17.19 -14.83
C ASP A 395 -0.57 -17.86 -13.84
N THR A 396 -0.13 -18.09 -12.59
CA THR A 396 -1.00 -18.66 -11.54
C THR A 396 -2.14 -17.71 -11.17
N GLU A 397 -1.88 -16.40 -11.16
CA GLU A 397 -2.84 -15.35 -10.79
C GLU A 397 -3.47 -14.67 -12.01
N ALA A 398 -3.29 -15.23 -13.22
CA ALA A 398 -3.78 -14.62 -14.46
C ALA A 398 -5.30 -14.34 -14.46
N PHE A 399 -6.07 -15.15 -13.73
CA PHE A 399 -7.50 -14.92 -13.55
C PHE A 399 -7.78 -13.67 -12.69
N GLU A 400 -7.08 -13.53 -11.56
CA GLU A 400 -7.22 -12.39 -10.65
C GLU A 400 -6.78 -11.09 -11.34
N PHE A 401 -5.63 -11.10 -12.04
CA PHE A 401 -5.15 -9.94 -12.80
C PHE A 401 -6.16 -9.45 -13.83
N ARG A 402 -6.77 -10.37 -14.57
CA ARG A 402 -7.77 -10.02 -15.57
C ARG A 402 -9.07 -9.53 -14.95
N GLN A 403 -9.51 -10.16 -13.85
CA GLN A 403 -10.77 -9.81 -13.18
C GLN A 403 -10.70 -8.44 -12.50
N ILE A 404 -9.59 -8.13 -11.83
CA ILE A 404 -9.44 -6.91 -11.02
C ILE A 404 -8.90 -5.74 -11.87
N TYR A 405 -7.87 -5.99 -12.67
CA TYR A 405 -7.12 -4.93 -13.37
C TYR A 405 -7.31 -4.94 -14.88
N GLY A 406 -8.04 -5.92 -15.44
CA GLY A 406 -8.14 -6.08 -16.89
C GLY A 406 -6.84 -6.55 -17.58
N LEU A 407 -5.84 -6.97 -16.81
CA LEU A 407 -4.52 -7.34 -17.32
C LEU A 407 -4.47 -8.81 -17.77
N ASP A 408 -4.17 -9.03 -19.05
CA ASP A 408 -3.85 -10.36 -19.58
C ASP A 408 -2.38 -10.72 -19.27
N VAL A 409 -2.11 -11.94 -18.81
CA VAL A 409 -0.76 -12.47 -18.62
C VAL A 409 -0.27 -13.18 -19.88
N VAL A 410 0.93 -12.83 -20.35
CA VAL A 410 1.60 -13.47 -21.47
C VAL A 410 2.90 -14.11 -20.98
N VAL A 411 2.98 -15.44 -21.06
CA VAL A 411 4.20 -16.19 -20.73
C VAL A 411 5.18 -16.11 -21.88
N ILE A 412 6.33 -15.49 -21.64
CA ILE A 412 7.38 -15.26 -22.63
C ILE A 412 8.36 -16.43 -22.57
N PRO A 413 8.78 -16.99 -23.72
CA PRO A 413 9.79 -18.05 -23.74
C PRO A 413 11.13 -17.55 -23.18
N THR A 414 11.89 -18.43 -22.55
CA THR A 414 13.24 -18.12 -22.07
C THR A 414 14.21 -17.99 -23.25
N ASN A 415 15.23 -17.15 -23.12
CA ASN A 415 16.25 -16.99 -24.16
C ASN A 415 17.03 -18.30 -24.40
N LYS A 416 17.33 -19.02 -23.31
CA LYS A 416 17.96 -20.34 -23.33
C LYS A 416 17.07 -21.38 -22.63
N PRO A 417 17.12 -22.66 -23.02
CA PRO A 417 16.34 -23.72 -22.36
C PRO A 417 16.73 -23.88 -20.89
N LEU A 418 15.72 -23.98 -20.00
CA LEU A 418 15.93 -24.20 -18.57
C LEU A 418 16.47 -25.62 -18.31
N THR A 419 17.64 -25.74 -17.67
CA THR A 419 18.27 -27.04 -17.34
C THR A 419 18.20 -27.40 -15.84
N ARG A 420 17.64 -26.50 -15.02
CA ARG A 420 17.47 -26.67 -13.57
C ARG A 420 16.72 -27.94 -13.21
N ARG A 421 17.20 -28.63 -12.16
CA ARG A 421 16.56 -29.85 -11.61
C ARG A 421 15.76 -29.52 -10.36
N ASP A 422 14.44 -29.56 -10.47
CA ASP A 422 13.53 -29.41 -9.32
C ASP A 422 13.32 -30.79 -8.68
N LEU A 423 13.96 -31.04 -7.53
CA LEU A 423 13.88 -32.28 -6.78
C LEU A 423 12.56 -32.35 -5.99
N ASN A 424 12.12 -33.56 -5.63
CA ASN A 424 10.92 -33.73 -4.81
C ASN A 424 11.13 -33.16 -3.41
N ASP A 425 10.02 -32.85 -2.73
CA ASP A 425 10.04 -32.39 -1.35
C ASP A 425 10.38 -33.55 -0.41
N LEU A 426 11.20 -33.27 0.61
CA LEU A 426 11.47 -34.19 1.71
C LEU A 426 10.63 -33.77 2.91
N VAL A 427 9.80 -34.68 3.42
CA VAL A 427 8.92 -34.40 4.56
C VAL A 427 9.30 -35.24 5.77
N TYR A 428 9.56 -34.55 6.88
CA TYR A 428 9.97 -35.09 8.18
C TYR A 428 8.84 -35.04 9.20
N LEU A 429 8.95 -35.82 10.27
CA LEU A 429 7.98 -35.80 11.35
C LEU A 429 8.11 -34.54 12.19
N SER A 430 9.34 -34.20 12.60
CA SER A 430 9.63 -33.08 13.49
C SER A 430 10.44 -31.97 12.81
N THR A 431 10.33 -30.77 13.36
CA THR A 431 11.10 -29.60 12.93
C THR A 431 12.61 -29.81 13.14
N GLU A 432 13.00 -30.49 14.23
CA GLU A 432 14.40 -30.79 14.55
C GLU A 432 15.06 -31.66 13.48
N GLU A 433 14.39 -32.74 13.05
CA GLU A 433 14.86 -33.64 11.98
C GLU A 433 15.01 -32.92 10.65
N LYS A 434 14.03 -32.09 10.30
CA LYS A 434 14.05 -31.25 9.08
C LYS A 434 15.31 -30.39 9.04
N PHE A 435 15.61 -29.66 10.11
CA PHE A 435 16.77 -28.77 10.14
C PHE A 435 18.10 -29.51 10.19
N ALA A 436 18.17 -30.68 10.85
CA ALA A 436 19.34 -31.54 10.79
C ALA A 436 19.65 -31.98 9.35
N ALA A 437 18.62 -32.41 8.61
CA ALA A 437 18.76 -32.83 7.22
C ALA A 437 19.17 -31.67 6.28
N ILE A 438 18.64 -30.46 6.51
CA ILE A 438 19.07 -29.25 5.77
C ILE A 438 20.57 -29.02 5.96
N ILE A 439 21.09 -29.17 7.18
CA ILE A 439 22.52 -28.95 7.46
C ILE A 439 23.39 -30.01 6.78
N GLU A 440 22.96 -31.28 6.77
CA GLU A 440 23.67 -32.35 6.06
C GLU A 440 23.71 -32.11 4.55
N ASP A 441 22.59 -31.70 3.96
CA ASP A 441 22.49 -31.38 2.53
C ASP A 441 23.38 -30.17 2.17
N VAL A 442 23.32 -29.08 2.95
CA VAL A 442 24.17 -27.90 2.77
C VAL A 442 25.65 -28.27 2.87
N LYS A 443 26.05 -29.12 3.82
CA LYS A 443 27.44 -29.60 3.96
C LYS A 443 27.89 -30.38 2.72
N ALA A 444 27.10 -31.36 2.29
CA ALA A 444 27.45 -32.19 1.13
C ALA A 444 27.61 -31.35 -0.14
N GLU A 445 26.72 -30.40 -0.38
CA GLU A 445 26.76 -29.56 -1.58
C GLU A 445 27.91 -28.53 -1.55
N THR A 446 28.24 -27.99 -0.37
CA THR A 446 29.36 -27.04 -0.21
C THR A 446 30.72 -27.73 -0.26
N GLU A 447 30.85 -28.94 0.28
CA GLU A 447 32.05 -29.79 0.13
C GLU A 447 32.30 -30.15 -1.35
N ALA A 448 31.24 -30.29 -2.15
CA ALA A 448 31.32 -30.43 -3.60
C ALA A 448 31.64 -29.12 -4.34
N GLY A 449 31.84 -28.00 -3.63
CA GLY A 449 32.19 -26.70 -4.17
C GLY A 449 31.01 -25.87 -4.68
N ARG A 450 29.76 -26.31 -4.46
CA ARG A 450 28.58 -25.59 -4.95
C ARG A 450 28.18 -24.45 -4.02
N PRO A 451 27.71 -23.31 -4.56
CA PRO A 451 27.01 -22.31 -3.77
C PRO A 451 25.62 -22.81 -3.37
N VAL A 452 25.19 -22.46 -2.15
CA VAL A 452 23.90 -22.84 -1.58
C VAL A 452 23.13 -21.61 -1.07
N LEU A 453 21.88 -21.47 -1.51
CA LEU A 453 20.93 -20.48 -1.01
C LEU A 453 19.83 -21.19 -0.22
N VAL A 454 19.70 -20.88 1.07
CA VAL A 454 18.63 -21.41 1.93
C VAL A 454 17.57 -20.35 2.18
N GLY A 455 16.37 -20.55 1.63
CA GLY A 455 15.20 -19.73 1.87
C GLY A 455 14.42 -20.22 3.08
N THR A 456 14.08 -19.31 3.99
CA THR A 456 13.24 -19.59 5.17
C THR A 456 12.00 -18.70 5.17
N ALA A 457 10.90 -19.10 5.83
CA ALA A 457 9.67 -18.31 5.82
C ALA A 457 9.69 -17.13 6.83
N SER A 458 10.45 -17.23 7.92
CA SER A 458 10.48 -16.25 9.00
C SER A 458 11.90 -15.93 9.47
N ILE A 459 12.05 -14.78 10.14
CA ILE A 459 13.32 -14.32 10.71
C ILE A 459 13.75 -15.27 11.82
N GLU A 460 12.81 -15.73 12.64
CA GLU A 460 13.07 -16.70 13.71
C GLU A 460 13.64 -18.01 13.14
N ALA A 461 13.07 -18.52 12.05
CA ALA A 461 13.59 -19.71 11.37
C ALA A 461 15.00 -19.47 10.80
N SER A 462 15.25 -18.30 10.21
CA SER A 462 16.60 -17.89 9.77
C SER A 462 17.61 -17.86 10.92
N GLU A 463 17.26 -17.26 12.06
CA GLU A 463 18.13 -17.16 13.22
C GLU A 463 18.35 -18.53 13.90
N TYR A 464 17.32 -19.38 13.93
CA TYR A 464 17.43 -20.76 14.39
C TYR A 464 18.38 -21.56 13.51
N LEU A 465 18.19 -21.53 12.19
CA LEU A 465 19.08 -22.19 11.24
C LEU A 465 20.52 -21.67 11.32
N ALA A 466 20.69 -20.34 11.44
CA ALA A 466 22.00 -19.72 11.62
C ALA A 466 22.72 -20.23 12.88
N ARG A 467 22.02 -20.38 14.01
CA ARG A 467 22.59 -20.98 15.22
C ARG A 467 23.07 -22.40 14.99
N LEU A 468 22.27 -23.22 14.31
CA LEU A 468 22.63 -24.61 14.02
C LEU A 468 23.79 -24.72 13.02
N MET A 469 23.81 -23.89 11.96
CA MET A 469 24.94 -23.83 11.02
C MET A 469 26.24 -23.41 11.70
N LYS A 470 26.18 -22.46 12.65
CA LYS A 470 27.33 -22.04 13.45
C LYS A 470 27.85 -23.17 14.35
N GLN A 471 26.96 -23.94 14.98
CA GLN A 471 27.33 -25.13 15.76
C GLN A 471 27.94 -26.22 14.87
N ALA A 472 27.49 -26.30 13.62
CA ALA A 472 27.99 -27.22 12.62
C ALA A 472 29.33 -26.81 11.97
N GLY A 473 29.86 -25.63 12.32
CA GLY A 473 31.14 -25.11 11.82
C GLY A 473 31.11 -24.57 10.39
N LEU A 474 29.95 -24.14 9.90
CA LEU A 474 29.79 -23.59 8.55
C LEU A 474 29.92 -22.07 8.53
N ASP A 475 30.57 -21.54 7.49
CA ASP A 475 30.64 -20.10 7.22
C ASP A 475 29.49 -19.70 6.29
N PHE A 476 28.63 -18.77 6.75
CA PHE A 476 27.42 -18.37 6.03
C PHE A 476 27.09 -16.89 6.25
N ASN A 477 26.26 -16.34 5.35
CA ASN A 477 25.66 -15.02 5.50
C ASN A 477 24.15 -15.13 5.75
N VAL A 478 23.56 -14.16 6.48
CA VAL A 478 22.12 -14.10 6.76
C VAL A 478 21.54 -12.79 6.25
N LEU A 479 20.39 -12.88 5.58
CA LEU A 479 19.69 -11.75 4.99
C LEU A 479 18.28 -11.69 5.56
N ASN A 480 17.97 -10.61 6.27
CA ASN A 480 16.78 -10.49 7.11
C ASN A 480 15.83 -9.37 6.65
N ALA A 481 15.98 -8.89 5.40
CA ALA A 481 15.24 -7.79 4.78
C ALA A 481 15.29 -6.47 5.59
N LYS A 482 16.38 -6.22 6.33
CA LYS A 482 16.55 -5.00 7.15
C LYS A 482 17.35 -3.92 6.43
N GLN A 483 18.39 -4.31 5.70
CA GLN A 483 19.30 -3.38 5.05
C GLN A 483 19.47 -3.76 3.58
N HIS A 484 18.63 -3.21 2.72
CA HIS A 484 18.57 -3.63 1.31
C HIS A 484 19.90 -3.49 0.56
N GLN A 485 20.68 -2.43 0.83
CA GLN A 485 21.96 -2.21 0.15
C GLN A 485 23.02 -3.25 0.53
N SER A 486 23.26 -3.48 1.82
CA SER A 486 24.25 -4.47 2.28
C SER A 486 23.82 -5.90 1.92
N GLU A 487 22.53 -6.19 1.96
CA GLU A 487 21.99 -7.48 1.52
C GLU A 487 22.17 -7.71 0.03
N ALA A 488 22.02 -6.68 -0.81
CA ALA A 488 22.27 -6.77 -2.24
C ALA A 488 23.74 -7.09 -2.54
N GLU A 489 24.69 -6.50 -1.81
CA GLU A 489 26.12 -6.80 -1.96
C GLU A 489 26.44 -8.26 -1.60
N ILE A 490 25.84 -8.78 -0.54
CA ILE A 490 26.02 -10.18 -0.12
C ILE A 490 25.44 -11.13 -1.18
N ILE A 491 24.21 -10.86 -1.65
CA ILE A 491 23.53 -11.68 -2.67
C ILE A 491 24.30 -11.70 -3.99
N ALA A 492 24.85 -10.57 -4.41
CA ALA A 492 25.66 -10.49 -5.63
C ALA A 492 26.88 -11.42 -5.58
N GLN A 493 27.37 -11.76 -4.38
CA GLN A 493 28.50 -12.67 -4.17
C GLN A 493 28.08 -14.09 -3.76
N ALA A 494 26.78 -14.36 -3.61
CA ALA A 494 26.26 -15.66 -3.14
C ALA A 494 26.53 -16.82 -4.13
N GLY A 495 26.87 -16.51 -5.39
CA GLY A 495 27.19 -17.52 -6.41
C GLY A 495 28.65 -18.00 -6.40
N ARG A 496 29.48 -17.57 -5.45
CA ARG A 496 30.88 -18.02 -5.34
C ARG A 496 30.96 -19.50 -4.91
N PRO A 497 32.01 -20.24 -5.32
CA PRO A 497 32.22 -21.63 -4.88
C PRO A 497 32.13 -21.78 -3.36
N GLY A 498 31.33 -22.75 -2.89
CA GLY A 498 31.15 -23.06 -1.46
C GLY A 498 30.45 -21.98 -0.62
N ALA A 499 29.93 -20.90 -1.22
CA ALA A 499 29.24 -19.85 -0.46
C ALA A 499 27.88 -20.32 0.05
N ILE A 500 27.59 -20.05 1.33
CA ILE A 500 26.29 -20.33 1.96
C ILE A 500 25.59 -19.00 2.28
N THR A 501 24.35 -18.86 1.81
CA THR A 501 23.52 -17.69 2.10
C THR A 501 22.15 -18.12 2.60
N ILE A 502 21.76 -17.63 3.78
CA ILE A 502 20.41 -17.76 4.33
C ILE A 502 19.63 -16.49 3.96
N ALA A 503 18.48 -16.65 3.33
CA ALA A 503 17.57 -15.56 3.00
C ALA A 503 16.22 -15.76 3.69
N THR A 504 15.80 -14.79 4.47
CA THR A 504 14.44 -14.78 5.01
C THR A 504 13.45 -14.30 3.96
N ASN A 505 12.40 -15.09 3.73
CA ASN A 505 11.33 -14.86 2.78
C ASN A 505 11.91 -14.52 1.39
N MET A 506 11.83 -13.24 1.01
CA MET A 506 12.33 -12.73 -0.27
C MET A 506 13.49 -11.74 -0.10
N ALA A 507 14.24 -11.80 0.99
CA ALA A 507 15.46 -11.00 1.16
C ALA A 507 16.41 -11.20 -0.03
N GLY A 508 17.06 -10.12 -0.50
CA GLY A 508 17.83 -10.16 -1.75
C GLY A 508 17.00 -10.09 -3.03
N ARG A 509 15.75 -9.62 -2.96
CA ARG A 509 14.92 -9.40 -4.15
C ARG A 509 15.54 -8.38 -5.10
N GLY A 510 15.36 -8.60 -6.41
CA GLY A 510 15.83 -7.69 -7.44
C GLY A 510 17.32 -7.79 -7.77
N THR A 511 18.12 -8.53 -6.99
CA THR A 511 19.54 -8.76 -7.27
C THR A 511 19.77 -10.14 -7.90
N ASP A 512 20.60 -10.19 -8.94
CA ASP A 512 21.00 -11.44 -9.60
C ASP A 512 22.10 -12.17 -8.80
N ILE A 513 22.03 -13.50 -8.78
CA ILE A 513 23.08 -14.36 -8.21
C ILE A 513 23.89 -14.89 -9.38
N MET A 514 24.97 -14.19 -9.72
CA MET A 514 25.89 -14.62 -10.76
C MET A 514 26.79 -15.75 -10.25
N LEU A 515 26.80 -16.89 -10.96
CA LEU A 515 27.69 -18.00 -10.63
C LEU A 515 29.15 -17.55 -10.77
N GLY A 516 29.99 -17.87 -9.79
CA GLY A 516 31.36 -17.36 -9.68
C GLY A 516 31.50 -16.03 -8.91
N GLY A 517 30.38 -15.38 -8.55
CA GLY A 517 30.35 -14.06 -7.91
C GLY A 517 30.15 -12.92 -8.90
N ASN A 518 30.04 -11.68 -8.41
CA ASN A 518 29.92 -10.48 -9.26
C ASN A 518 31.27 -9.77 -9.36
N TRP A 519 31.96 -9.92 -10.50
CA TRP A 519 33.25 -9.28 -10.75
C TRP A 519 33.14 -7.76 -10.97
N GLU A 520 32.03 -7.27 -11.50
CA GLU A 520 31.79 -5.82 -11.68
C GLU A 520 31.69 -5.12 -10.32
N ALA A 521 31.01 -5.77 -9.36
CA ALA A 521 30.95 -5.28 -7.98
C ALA A 521 32.31 -5.36 -7.26
N GLU A 522 33.16 -6.32 -7.60
CA GLU A 522 34.55 -6.38 -7.09
C GLU A 522 35.39 -5.24 -7.70
N ALA A 523 35.26 -4.99 -9.01
CA ALA A 523 35.95 -3.91 -9.70
C ALA A 523 35.52 -2.51 -9.22
N ALA A 524 34.22 -2.32 -8.93
CA ALA A 524 33.68 -1.06 -8.42
C ALA A 524 34.20 -0.68 -7.02
N LYS A 525 34.75 -1.64 -6.26
CA LYS A 525 35.40 -1.38 -4.96
C LYS A 525 36.84 -0.90 -5.11
N LEU A 526 37.43 -1.00 -6.30
CA LEU A 526 38.76 -0.49 -6.59
C LEU A 526 38.68 0.98 -7.00
N GLU A 527 39.55 1.83 -6.46
CA GLU A 527 39.67 3.22 -6.90
C GLU A 527 40.44 3.27 -8.23
N ASN A 528 39.78 3.75 -9.31
CA ASN A 528 40.34 3.86 -10.67
C ASN A 528 41.12 2.61 -11.13
N PRO A 529 40.46 1.45 -11.24
CA PRO A 529 41.13 0.21 -11.65
C PRO A 529 41.71 0.36 -13.06
N SER A 530 42.97 -0.02 -13.23
CA SER A 530 43.58 -0.14 -14.55
C SER A 530 42.90 -1.26 -15.36
N GLU A 531 42.89 -1.15 -16.70
CA GLU A 531 42.34 -2.19 -17.58
C GLU A 531 42.92 -3.59 -17.27
N ALA A 532 44.21 -3.65 -16.91
CA ALA A 532 44.88 -4.90 -16.53
C ALA A 532 44.31 -5.52 -15.25
N GLN A 533 43.87 -4.72 -14.27
CA GLN A 533 43.24 -5.22 -13.05
C GLN A 533 41.82 -5.73 -13.31
N VAL A 534 41.07 -5.04 -14.18
CA VAL A 534 39.72 -5.47 -14.57
C VAL A 534 39.78 -6.80 -15.32
N GLU A 535 40.71 -6.95 -16.27
CA GLU A 535 40.92 -8.20 -16.99
C GLU A 535 41.38 -9.35 -16.07
N ALA A 536 42.22 -9.06 -15.08
CA ALA A 536 42.62 -10.06 -14.08
C ALA A 536 41.41 -10.56 -13.26
N LEU A 537 40.58 -9.64 -12.73
CA LEU A 537 39.36 -9.99 -11.99
C LEU A 537 38.39 -10.82 -12.84
N LYS A 538 38.24 -10.46 -14.12
CA LYS A 538 37.38 -11.19 -15.07
C LYS A 538 37.92 -12.59 -15.35
N ALA A 539 39.22 -12.76 -15.48
CA ALA A 539 39.86 -14.07 -15.64
C ALA A 539 39.69 -14.95 -14.39
N GLU A 540 39.87 -14.39 -13.19
CA GLU A 540 39.62 -15.08 -11.92
C GLU A 540 38.15 -15.48 -11.75
N TRP A 541 37.24 -14.57 -12.11
CA TRP A 541 35.81 -14.86 -12.14
C TRP A 541 35.47 -16.00 -13.11
N GLN A 542 36.03 -16.00 -14.32
CA GLN A 542 35.79 -17.04 -15.32
C GLN A 542 36.16 -18.43 -14.78
N GLN A 543 37.31 -18.54 -14.09
CA GLN A 543 37.73 -19.80 -13.45
C GLN A 543 36.75 -20.23 -12.35
N ARG A 544 36.32 -19.30 -11.49
CA ARG A 544 35.31 -19.58 -10.44
C ARG A 544 33.97 -19.99 -11.06
N HIS A 545 33.55 -19.31 -12.11
CA HIS A 545 32.30 -19.56 -12.82
C HIS A 545 32.27 -20.97 -13.41
N GLU A 546 33.32 -21.36 -14.13
CA GLU A 546 33.45 -22.70 -14.71
C GLU A 546 33.46 -23.80 -13.64
N ALA A 547 34.13 -23.58 -12.51
CA ALA A 547 34.12 -24.50 -11.38
C ALA A 547 32.71 -24.70 -10.80
N VAL A 548 31.95 -23.62 -10.63
CA VAL A 548 30.57 -23.69 -10.13
C VAL A 548 29.64 -24.39 -11.14
N LEU A 549 29.79 -24.11 -12.43
CA LEU A 549 29.04 -24.81 -13.49
C LEU A 549 29.31 -26.32 -13.46
N ALA A 550 30.58 -26.72 -13.36
CA ALA A 550 30.98 -28.13 -13.30
C ALA A 550 30.48 -28.83 -12.03
N ALA A 551 30.42 -28.11 -10.91
CA ALA A 551 29.88 -28.61 -9.65
C ALA A 551 28.34 -28.77 -9.67
N GLY A 552 27.65 -28.29 -10.71
CA GLY A 552 26.19 -28.42 -10.87
C GLY A 552 25.40 -27.14 -10.60
N GLY A 553 26.08 -26.00 -10.51
CA GLY A 553 25.49 -24.67 -10.32
C GLY A 553 24.86 -24.46 -8.94
N LEU A 554 24.10 -23.37 -8.81
CA LEU A 554 23.46 -22.98 -7.55
C LEU A 554 22.49 -24.05 -7.05
N HIS A 555 22.64 -24.44 -5.79
CA HIS A 555 21.66 -25.24 -5.07
C HIS A 555 20.74 -24.35 -4.24
N VAL A 556 19.43 -24.49 -4.39
CA VAL A 556 18.43 -23.72 -3.63
C VAL A 556 17.66 -24.66 -2.71
N VAL A 557 17.68 -24.34 -1.42
CA VAL A 557 16.99 -25.09 -0.37
C VAL A 557 15.84 -24.25 0.17
N GLY A 558 14.62 -24.76 0.13
CA GLY A 558 13.49 -24.19 0.87
C GLY A 558 13.33 -24.91 2.21
N SER A 559 13.43 -24.19 3.33
CA SER A 559 13.27 -24.80 4.66
C SER A 559 11.82 -25.06 5.06
N GLU A 560 10.88 -24.44 4.32
CA GLU A 560 9.43 -24.50 4.49
C GLU A 560 8.75 -24.15 3.15
N ARG A 561 7.43 -24.37 3.07
CA ARG A 561 6.59 -23.90 1.97
C ARG A 561 5.94 -22.58 2.36
N HIS A 562 5.94 -21.61 1.44
CA HIS A 562 5.21 -20.37 1.64
C HIS A 562 3.70 -20.59 1.48
N GLU A 563 2.91 -19.60 1.90
CA GLU A 563 1.45 -19.60 1.72
C GLU A 563 1.03 -19.72 0.25
N SER A 564 1.87 -19.20 -0.66
CA SER A 564 1.65 -19.26 -2.09
C SER A 564 2.75 -20.03 -2.80
N ARG A 565 2.34 -20.83 -3.79
CA ARG A 565 3.25 -21.57 -4.67
C ARG A 565 4.11 -20.62 -5.50
N ARG A 566 3.62 -19.40 -5.74
CA ARG A 566 4.31 -18.35 -6.49
C ARG A 566 5.63 -17.97 -5.83
N ILE A 567 5.60 -17.70 -4.52
CA ILE A 567 6.78 -17.32 -3.74
C ILE A 567 7.81 -18.46 -3.72
N ASP A 568 7.36 -19.71 -3.56
CA ASP A 568 8.24 -20.87 -3.70
C ASP A 568 8.92 -20.95 -5.07
N ASN A 569 8.17 -20.68 -6.14
CA ASN A 569 8.71 -20.68 -7.50
C ASN A 569 9.68 -19.52 -7.75
N GLN A 570 9.50 -18.37 -7.08
CA GLN A 570 10.47 -17.28 -7.11
C GLN A 570 11.79 -17.69 -6.44
N LEU A 571 11.72 -18.39 -5.30
CA LEU A 571 12.90 -18.96 -4.64
C LEU A 571 13.60 -19.96 -5.57
N ARG A 572 12.86 -20.91 -6.16
CA ARG A 572 13.40 -21.86 -7.16
C ARG A 572 14.04 -21.13 -8.35
N GLY A 573 13.41 -20.06 -8.81
CA GLY A 573 13.86 -19.20 -9.90
C GLY A 573 15.21 -18.52 -9.67
N ARG A 574 15.76 -18.58 -8.45
CA ARG A 574 17.11 -18.10 -8.16
C ARG A 574 18.19 -18.97 -8.82
N ALA A 575 17.94 -20.26 -9.02
CA ALA A 575 18.84 -21.18 -9.72
C ALA A 575 18.47 -21.39 -11.19
N GLY A 576 19.47 -21.77 -11.99
CA GLY A 576 19.34 -22.15 -13.39
C GLY A 576 18.94 -21.03 -14.35
N ARG A 577 19.44 -19.82 -14.10
CA ARG A 577 19.19 -18.64 -14.95
C ARG A 577 19.94 -18.77 -16.27
N GLN A 578 19.40 -18.21 -17.36
CA GLN A 578 20.02 -18.26 -18.71
C GLN A 578 20.50 -19.68 -19.13
N GLY A 579 19.79 -20.72 -18.70
CA GLY A 579 20.11 -22.12 -19.03
C GLY A 579 21.22 -22.75 -18.20
N ASP A 580 21.75 -22.04 -17.19
CA ASP A 580 22.76 -22.57 -16.27
C ASP A 580 22.26 -23.83 -15.55
N PRO A 581 23.16 -24.75 -15.18
CA PRO A 581 22.83 -25.85 -14.30
C PRO A 581 22.42 -25.31 -12.92
N GLY A 582 21.60 -26.09 -12.23
CA GLY A 582 21.18 -25.78 -10.87
C GLY A 582 20.21 -26.82 -10.35
N SER A 583 19.97 -26.83 -9.04
CA SER A 583 18.96 -27.70 -8.45
C SER A 583 18.23 -27.01 -7.32
N THR A 584 17.00 -27.45 -7.07
CA THR A 584 16.17 -26.94 -5.97
C THR A 584 15.55 -28.09 -5.20
N ARG A 585 15.46 -27.96 -3.88
CA ARG A 585 14.80 -28.94 -3.00
C ARG A 585 14.11 -28.22 -1.85
N PHE A 586 12.95 -28.72 -1.42
CA PHE A 586 12.26 -28.23 -0.23
C PHE A 586 12.27 -29.30 0.85
N PHE A 587 12.51 -28.88 2.09
CA PHE A 587 12.49 -29.68 3.30
C PHE A 587 11.31 -29.20 4.14
N LEU A 588 10.42 -30.10 4.53
CA LEU A 588 9.17 -29.78 5.24
C LEU A 588 9.05 -30.63 6.49
N SER A 589 8.29 -30.15 7.47
CA SER A 589 7.87 -30.95 8.62
C SER A 589 6.35 -30.97 8.75
N LEU A 590 5.81 -31.96 9.46
CA LEU A 590 4.39 -31.97 9.82
C LEU A 590 4.03 -30.88 10.84
N GLU A 591 5.02 -30.34 11.54
CA GLU A 591 4.88 -29.27 12.53
C GLU A 591 4.91 -27.86 11.89
N ASP A 592 5.31 -27.75 10.62
CA ASP A 592 5.35 -26.49 9.89
C ASP A 592 3.94 -25.84 9.85
N ASN A 593 3.89 -24.50 9.93
CA ASN A 593 2.62 -23.76 10.03
C ASN A 593 1.61 -24.09 8.92
N LEU A 594 2.07 -24.22 7.68
CA LEU A 594 1.20 -24.60 6.56
C LEU A 594 0.52 -25.97 6.79
N MET A 595 1.29 -26.94 7.30
CA MET A 595 0.80 -28.29 7.56
C MET A 595 -0.07 -28.38 8.81
N ARG A 596 0.26 -27.61 9.85
CA ARG A 596 -0.51 -27.53 11.10
C ARG A 596 -1.89 -26.88 10.90
N LEU A 597 -1.94 -25.79 10.13
CA LEU A 597 -3.15 -24.99 9.97
C LEU A 597 -4.06 -25.50 8.83
N PHE A 598 -3.47 -26.04 7.76
CA PHE A 598 -4.20 -26.38 6.53
C PHE A 598 -4.00 -27.82 6.05
N GLY A 599 -3.13 -28.59 6.70
CA GLY A 599 -3.01 -30.02 6.45
C GLY A 599 -4.27 -30.76 6.90
N SER A 600 -4.77 -31.68 6.09
CA SER A 600 -5.93 -32.49 6.48
C SER A 600 -5.55 -33.44 7.62
N GLU A 601 -6.35 -33.52 8.68
CA GLU A 601 -6.10 -34.45 9.81
C GLU A 601 -5.91 -35.92 9.38
N ARG A 602 -6.52 -36.32 8.25
CA ARG A 602 -6.36 -37.67 7.68
C ARG A 602 -4.94 -37.92 7.18
N VAL A 603 -4.26 -36.90 6.64
CA VAL A 603 -2.88 -37.00 6.15
C VAL A 603 -1.91 -37.06 7.32
N GLN A 604 -2.10 -36.24 8.37
CA GLN A 604 -1.30 -36.32 9.60
C GLN A 604 -1.44 -37.71 10.26
N ARG A 605 -2.67 -38.23 10.40
CA ARG A 605 -2.92 -39.58 10.95
C ARG A 605 -2.33 -40.69 10.09
N LEU A 606 -2.41 -40.59 8.75
CA LEU A 606 -1.82 -41.57 7.84
C LEU A 606 -0.28 -41.59 7.92
N MET A 607 0.35 -40.41 8.02
CA MET A 607 1.81 -40.27 8.10
C MET A 607 2.36 -40.73 9.44
N GLN A 608 1.65 -40.49 10.54
CA GLN A 608 1.97 -41.08 11.84
C GLN A 608 1.79 -42.61 11.85
N ALA A 609 0.75 -43.13 11.18
CA ALA A 609 0.50 -44.57 11.08
C ALA A 609 1.48 -45.33 10.17
N LEU A 610 2.17 -44.62 9.26
CA LEU A 610 3.21 -45.17 8.39
C LEU A 610 4.49 -45.57 9.15
N GLY A 611 4.64 -45.17 10.42
CA GLY A 611 5.70 -45.66 11.30
C GLY A 611 7.11 -45.23 10.88
N LEU A 612 7.27 -43.99 10.42
CA LEU A 612 8.58 -43.42 10.07
C LEU A 612 9.53 -43.47 11.25
N GLU A 613 10.72 -44.01 11.03
CA GLU A 613 11.79 -43.97 12.03
C GLU A 613 12.43 -42.58 12.10
N LYS A 614 13.04 -42.25 13.24
CA LYS A 614 13.66 -40.93 13.47
C LYS A 614 14.76 -40.70 12.42
N GLY A 615 14.59 -39.66 11.59
CA GLY A 615 15.52 -39.28 10.53
C GLY A 615 15.16 -39.78 9.13
N GLU A 616 14.09 -40.57 8.97
CA GLU A 616 13.59 -40.95 7.65
C GLU A 616 12.67 -39.88 7.05
N ALA A 617 12.96 -39.47 5.82
CA ALA A 617 12.12 -38.55 5.06
C ALA A 617 11.14 -39.30 4.15
N ILE A 618 9.91 -38.80 4.03
CA ILE A 618 9.02 -39.22 2.96
C ILE A 618 9.35 -38.43 1.70
N GLU A 619 9.89 -39.13 0.70
CA GLU A 619 10.02 -38.61 -0.66
C GLU A 619 8.97 -39.25 -1.58
N HIS A 620 7.78 -38.64 -1.70
CA HIS A 620 6.73 -39.17 -2.56
C HIS A 620 5.84 -38.09 -3.18
N LYS A 621 5.52 -38.24 -4.47
CA LYS A 621 4.67 -37.30 -5.24
C LYS A 621 3.31 -37.04 -4.59
N MET A 622 2.75 -38.01 -3.88
CA MET A 622 1.47 -37.86 -3.18
C MET A 622 1.54 -36.78 -2.09
N VAL A 623 2.67 -36.68 -1.38
CA VAL A 623 2.87 -35.72 -0.29
C VAL A 623 3.03 -34.31 -0.86
N SER A 624 3.88 -34.14 -1.88
CA SER A 624 3.99 -32.85 -2.60
C SER A 624 2.65 -32.38 -3.16
N ASN A 625 1.81 -33.28 -3.68
CA ASN A 625 0.46 -32.93 -4.13
C ASN A 625 -0.49 -32.54 -2.99
N ALA A 626 -0.32 -33.11 -1.78
CA ALA A 626 -1.13 -32.75 -0.61
C ALA A 626 -0.74 -31.34 -0.11
N VAL A 627 0.55 -31.04 -0.07
CA VAL A 627 1.08 -29.70 0.23
C VAL A 627 0.58 -28.67 -0.79
N GLU A 628 0.62 -28.98 -2.08
CA GLU A 628 0.10 -28.10 -3.14
C GLU A 628 -1.40 -27.79 -2.96
N ARG A 629 -2.19 -28.76 -2.51
CA ARG A 629 -3.62 -28.53 -2.20
C ARG A 629 -3.81 -27.64 -0.98
N ALA A 630 -2.95 -27.77 0.04
CA ALA A 630 -2.99 -26.89 1.21
C ALA A 630 -2.66 -25.45 0.81
N GLN A 631 -1.59 -25.22 0.04
CA GLN A 631 -1.25 -23.89 -0.50
C GLN A 631 -2.40 -23.29 -1.31
N LYS A 632 -3.01 -24.06 -2.22
CA LYS A 632 -4.15 -23.60 -3.01
C LYS A 632 -5.36 -23.18 -2.14
N LYS A 633 -5.57 -23.84 -1.00
CA LYS A 633 -6.62 -23.46 -0.04
C LYS A 633 -6.30 -22.14 0.65
N VAL A 634 -5.03 -21.92 1.02
CA VAL A 634 -4.57 -20.65 1.60
C VAL A 634 -4.67 -19.52 0.59
N GLU A 635 -4.20 -19.74 -0.65
CA GLU A 635 -4.32 -18.78 -1.76
C GLU A 635 -5.78 -18.40 -2.03
N GLY A 636 -6.70 -19.39 -2.05
CA GLY A 636 -8.14 -19.13 -2.21
C GLY A 636 -8.72 -18.26 -1.09
N ARG A 637 -8.35 -18.53 0.17
CA ARG A 637 -8.75 -17.68 1.31
C ARG A 637 -8.21 -16.26 1.18
N ASN A 638 -6.93 -16.12 0.82
CA ASN A 638 -6.29 -14.80 0.66
C ASN A 638 -6.92 -14.02 -0.51
N PHE A 639 -7.27 -14.70 -1.61
CA PHE A 639 -8.02 -14.12 -2.72
C PHE A 639 -9.40 -13.62 -2.26
N ASP A 640 -10.15 -14.41 -1.48
CA ASP A 640 -11.46 -14.01 -0.98
C ASP A 640 -11.38 -12.77 -0.07
N ILE A 641 -10.36 -12.69 0.79
CA ILE A 641 -10.11 -11.49 1.63
C ILE A 641 -9.85 -10.25 0.77
N ARG A 642 -8.95 -10.36 -0.22
CA ARG A 642 -8.65 -9.23 -1.12
C ARG A 642 -9.86 -8.81 -1.95
N LYS A 643 -10.60 -9.79 -2.47
CA LYS A 643 -11.82 -9.55 -3.23
C LYS A 643 -12.86 -8.83 -2.38
N GLN A 644 -13.09 -9.27 -1.14
CA GLN A 644 -14.01 -8.60 -0.24
C GLN A 644 -13.56 -7.16 0.03
N LEU A 645 -12.28 -6.95 0.34
CA LEU A 645 -11.71 -5.63 0.58
C LEU A 645 -11.89 -4.68 -0.63
N LEU A 646 -11.61 -5.17 -1.83
CA LEU A 646 -11.83 -4.45 -3.08
C LEU A 646 -13.32 -4.11 -3.29
N GLU A 647 -14.22 -5.06 -3.05
CA GLU A 647 -15.66 -4.85 -3.27
C GLU A 647 -16.25 -3.76 -2.37
N TYR A 648 -15.75 -3.62 -1.13
CA TYR A 648 -16.12 -2.51 -0.25
C TYR A 648 -15.47 -1.19 -0.69
N ASP A 649 -14.19 -1.22 -1.07
CA ASP A 649 -13.50 -0.02 -1.55
C ASP A 649 -14.02 0.46 -2.90
N ASP A 650 -14.54 -0.40 -3.79
CA ASP A 650 -15.14 0.00 -5.06
C ASP A 650 -16.29 1.00 -4.84
N VAL A 651 -17.12 0.76 -3.83
CA VAL A 651 -18.23 1.66 -3.47
C VAL A 651 -17.70 3.00 -2.96
N ALA A 652 -16.70 2.97 -2.07
CA ALA A 652 -16.07 4.19 -1.56
C ALA A 652 -15.29 4.94 -2.66
N ASN A 653 -14.71 4.22 -3.62
CA ASN A 653 -13.93 4.76 -4.72
C ASN A 653 -14.81 5.48 -5.74
N ASP A 654 -15.99 4.95 -6.06
CA ASP A 654 -16.96 5.65 -6.93
C ASP A 654 -17.35 7.01 -6.33
N GLN A 655 -17.60 7.06 -5.01
CA GLN A 655 -17.89 8.30 -4.29
C GLN A 655 -16.67 9.24 -4.27
N ARG A 656 -15.49 8.69 -3.96
CA ARG A 656 -14.23 9.42 -3.92
C ARG A 656 -13.89 10.10 -5.23
N ARG A 657 -14.09 9.40 -6.37
CA ARG A 657 -13.86 9.96 -7.71
C ARG A 657 -14.69 11.21 -7.94
N VAL A 658 -15.98 11.18 -7.60
CA VAL A 658 -16.87 12.33 -7.73
C VAL A 658 -16.40 13.50 -6.86
N ILE A 659 -16.05 13.23 -5.60
CA ILE A 659 -15.59 14.28 -4.68
C ILE A 659 -14.25 14.86 -5.11
N TYR A 660 -13.30 14.03 -5.55
CA TYR A 660 -11.98 14.48 -5.99
C TYR A 660 -12.05 15.26 -7.30
N GLU A 661 -12.89 14.84 -8.25
CA GLU A 661 -13.15 15.58 -9.49
C GLU A 661 -13.76 16.95 -9.20
N GLN A 662 -14.81 17.02 -8.38
CA GLN A 662 -15.39 18.30 -7.96
C GLN A 662 -14.38 19.19 -7.22
N ARG A 663 -13.58 18.60 -6.34
CA ARG A 663 -12.54 19.33 -5.61
C ARG A 663 -11.51 19.92 -6.56
N ASP A 664 -11.07 19.16 -7.55
CA ASP A 664 -10.09 19.59 -8.55
C ASP A 664 -10.64 20.66 -9.48
N GLU A 665 -11.91 20.55 -9.88
CA GLU A 665 -12.63 21.60 -10.63
C GLU A 665 -12.67 22.91 -9.83
N ILE A 666 -13.04 22.87 -8.54
CA ILE A 666 -13.07 24.05 -7.67
C ILE A 666 -11.65 24.62 -7.50
N LEU A 667 -10.65 23.76 -7.32
CA LEU A 667 -9.26 24.16 -7.13
C LEU A 667 -8.68 24.85 -8.38
N ALA A 668 -9.02 24.35 -9.56
CA ALA A 668 -8.56 24.88 -10.84
C ALA A 668 -9.36 26.11 -11.32
N ALA A 669 -10.63 26.25 -10.91
CA ALA A 669 -11.48 27.36 -11.33
C ALA A 669 -10.98 28.72 -10.80
N GLU A 670 -10.91 29.72 -11.67
CA GLU A 670 -10.69 31.12 -11.29
C GLU A 670 -11.94 31.74 -10.67
N ASP A 671 -13.13 31.30 -11.11
CA ASP A 671 -14.43 31.77 -10.65
C ASP A 671 -15.39 30.59 -10.41
N VAL A 672 -16.03 30.58 -9.24
CA VAL A 672 -17.04 29.58 -8.81
C VAL A 672 -18.43 30.18 -8.61
N SER A 673 -18.62 31.45 -8.98
CA SER A 673 -19.84 32.24 -8.77
C SER A 673 -21.10 31.60 -9.32
N ALA A 674 -21.01 31.04 -10.53
CA ALA A 674 -22.12 30.35 -11.19
C ALA A 674 -22.56 29.11 -10.39
N ASN A 675 -21.59 28.34 -9.88
CA ASN A 675 -21.85 27.16 -9.05
C ASN A 675 -22.51 27.57 -7.72
N VAL A 676 -21.97 28.60 -7.06
CA VAL A 676 -22.54 29.13 -5.81
C VAL A 676 -23.95 29.65 -6.02
N THR A 677 -24.21 30.36 -7.12
CA THR A 677 -25.54 30.88 -7.45
C THR A 677 -26.53 29.75 -7.68
N GLY A 678 -26.13 28.72 -8.43
CA GLY A 678 -26.96 27.52 -8.65
C GLY A 678 -27.28 26.78 -7.35
N ILE A 679 -26.27 26.52 -6.51
CA ILE A 679 -26.42 25.84 -5.22
C ILE A 679 -27.39 26.62 -4.32
N ARG A 680 -27.22 27.93 -4.21
CA ARG A 680 -28.08 28.77 -3.36
C ARG A 680 -29.53 28.81 -3.83
N ALA A 681 -29.73 28.91 -5.15
CA ALA A 681 -31.08 28.89 -5.74
C ALA A 681 -31.77 27.55 -5.49
N GLU A 682 -31.06 26.43 -5.68
CA GLU A 682 -31.54 25.07 -5.42
C GLU A 682 -31.90 24.88 -3.93
N MET A 683 -31.02 25.27 -3.00
CA MET A 683 -31.28 25.13 -1.55
C MET A 683 -32.48 25.95 -1.09
N LEU A 684 -32.67 27.16 -1.62
CA LEU A 684 -33.87 27.95 -1.32
C LEU A 684 -35.13 27.29 -1.88
N ASP A 685 -35.04 26.68 -3.07
CA ASP A 685 -36.15 25.98 -3.72
C ASP A 685 -36.60 24.74 -2.94
N GLU A 686 -35.64 23.95 -2.44
CA GLU A 686 -35.86 22.80 -1.56
C GLU A 686 -36.43 23.23 -0.21
N ALA A 687 -35.92 24.33 0.37
CA ALA A 687 -36.44 24.88 1.61
C ALA A 687 -37.92 25.29 1.45
N ILE A 688 -38.25 26.04 0.40
CA ILE A 688 -39.64 26.41 0.10
C ILE A 688 -40.49 25.15 -0.08
N SER A 689 -40.05 24.18 -0.88
CA SER A 689 -40.81 22.95 -1.15
C SER A 689 -41.05 22.09 0.09
N SER A 690 -40.21 22.20 1.12
CA SER A 690 -40.37 21.45 2.36
C SER A 690 -41.50 21.98 3.25
N PHE A 691 -41.79 23.28 3.17
CA PHE A 691 -42.88 23.93 3.93
C PHE A 691 -44.10 24.25 3.07
N VAL A 692 -43.91 24.36 1.76
CA VAL A 692 -44.92 24.66 0.74
C VAL A 692 -44.76 23.61 -0.37
N PRO A 693 -45.35 22.40 -0.21
CA PRO A 693 -45.17 21.33 -1.16
C PRO A 693 -45.67 21.71 -2.57
N PRO A 694 -44.98 21.31 -3.65
CA PRO A 694 -45.41 21.65 -5.00
C PRO A 694 -46.83 21.16 -5.29
N GLN A 695 -47.65 21.99 -5.94
CA GLN A 695 -49.05 21.66 -6.29
C GLN A 695 -49.96 21.38 -5.08
N SER A 696 -49.60 21.88 -3.90
CA SER A 696 -50.40 21.75 -2.68
C SER A 696 -51.47 22.84 -2.54
N LEU A 697 -52.45 22.57 -1.69
CA LEU A 697 -53.46 23.57 -1.30
C LEU A 697 -52.87 24.51 -0.24
N PRO A 698 -53.27 25.80 -0.18
CA PRO A 698 -52.78 26.75 0.81
C PRO A 698 -52.92 26.30 2.27
N GLU A 699 -53.89 25.43 2.55
CA GLU A 699 -54.14 24.83 3.88
C GLU A 699 -53.02 23.87 4.33
N GLN A 700 -52.21 23.38 3.39
CA GLN A 700 -51.07 22.50 3.64
C GLN A 700 -49.76 23.26 3.82
N TRP A 701 -49.77 24.59 3.68
CA TRP A 701 -48.58 25.42 3.76
C TRP A 701 -48.25 25.76 5.21
N ASP A 702 -47.00 25.58 5.60
CA ASP A 702 -46.47 26.06 6.87
C ASP A 702 -45.66 27.34 6.65
N LEU A 703 -46.36 28.46 6.44
CA LEU A 703 -45.72 29.76 6.20
C LEU A 703 -44.99 30.30 7.43
N ALA A 704 -45.43 29.95 8.64
CA ALA A 704 -44.78 30.37 9.87
C ALA A 704 -43.44 29.65 10.04
N GLY A 705 -43.43 28.32 9.84
CA GLY A 705 -42.21 27.52 9.82
C GLY A 705 -41.24 27.96 8.72
N LEU A 706 -41.75 28.25 7.52
CA LEU A 706 -40.94 28.80 6.42
C LEU A 706 -40.29 30.13 6.81
N GLN A 707 -41.04 31.05 7.43
CA GLN A 707 -40.52 32.35 7.85
C GLN A 707 -39.37 32.21 8.87
N GLU A 708 -39.53 31.32 9.85
CA GLU A 708 -38.50 31.04 10.85
C GLU A 708 -37.26 30.41 10.21
N HIS A 709 -37.46 29.44 9.33
CA HIS A 709 -36.38 28.74 8.63
C HIS A 709 -35.58 29.66 7.70
N LEU A 710 -36.25 30.56 6.96
CA LEU A 710 -35.60 31.57 6.11
C LEU A 710 -34.71 32.51 6.93
N LYS A 711 -35.14 32.84 8.15
CA LYS A 711 -34.35 33.68 9.06
C LYS A 711 -33.16 32.93 9.65
N SER A 712 -33.32 31.65 10.04
CA SER A 712 -32.26 30.88 10.70
C SER A 712 -31.19 30.34 9.75
N GLU A 713 -31.57 29.90 8.54
CA GLU A 713 -30.65 29.25 7.59
C GLU A 713 -30.14 30.22 6.51
N PHE A 714 -30.99 31.14 6.06
CA PHE A 714 -30.68 32.07 4.96
C PHE A 714 -30.47 33.52 5.44
N ASN A 715 -30.65 33.80 6.73
CA ASN A 715 -30.59 35.16 7.30
C ASN A 715 -31.46 36.16 6.51
N LEU A 716 -32.63 35.69 6.05
CA LEU A 716 -33.56 36.44 5.22
C LEU A 716 -34.80 36.83 6.05
N ASP A 717 -34.97 38.12 6.30
CA ASP A 717 -36.16 38.64 7.00
C ASP A 717 -37.31 38.86 6.00
N ALA A 718 -37.96 37.75 5.62
CA ALA A 718 -39.06 37.73 4.65
C ALA A 718 -40.41 37.56 5.39
N PRO A 719 -41.29 38.57 5.42
CA PRO A 719 -42.58 38.49 6.11
C PRO A 719 -43.62 37.72 5.27
N VAL A 720 -43.36 36.44 4.98
CA VAL A 720 -44.19 35.59 4.12
C VAL A 720 -45.61 35.41 4.65
N VAL A 721 -45.80 35.41 5.98
CA VAL A 721 -47.13 35.34 6.60
C VAL A 721 -47.92 36.61 6.28
N GLN A 722 -47.29 37.79 6.37
CA GLN A 722 -47.95 39.06 6.04
C GLN A 722 -48.32 39.13 4.55
N TRP A 723 -47.46 38.63 3.66
CA TRP A 723 -47.77 38.61 2.22
C TRP A 723 -49.00 37.77 1.89
N ALA A 724 -49.17 36.63 2.56
CA ALA A 724 -50.33 35.77 2.38
C ALA A 724 -51.62 36.38 2.97
N GLU A 725 -51.52 37.17 4.03
CA GLU A 725 -52.66 37.91 4.61
C GLU A 725 -53.10 39.11 3.74
N GLU A 726 -52.14 39.78 3.10
CA GLU A 726 -52.37 40.99 2.29
C GLU A 726 -52.88 40.69 0.87
N ASP A 727 -52.50 39.56 0.27
CA ASP A 727 -52.88 39.19 -1.10
C ASP A 727 -53.68 37.88 -1.16
N GLN A 728 -54.99 37.98 -1.45
CA GLN A 728 -55.88 36.82 -1.62
C GLN A 728 -55.56 35.97 -2.87
N ARG A 729 -54.71 36.45 -3.78
CA ARG A 729 -54.23 35.70 -4.95
C ARG A 729 -52.84 35.14 -4.76
N PHE A 730 -52.29 35.14 -3.54
CA PHE A 730 -50.96 34.62 -3.26
C PHE A 730 -50.85 33.14 -3.67
N HIS A 731 -50.00 32.85 -4.65
CA HIS A 731 -49.79 31.50 -5.17
C HIS A 731 -48.30 31.13 -5.10
N GLU A 732 -48.05 29.82 -5.10
CA GLU A 732 -46.72 29.22 -4.90
C GLU A 732 -45.65 29.86 -5.81
N GLU A 733 -45.97 30.07 -7.09
CA GLU A 733 -45.04 30.62 -8.09
C GLU A 733 -44.59 32.05 -7.74
N GLN A 734 -45.52 32.90 -7.30
CA GLN A 734 -45.20 34.27 -6.86
C GLN A 734 -44.39 34.31 -5.56
N LEU A 735 -44.70 33.43 -4.60
CA LEU A 735 -43.91 33.28 -3.36
C LEU A 735 -42.46 32.91 -3.71
N ARG A 736 -42.29 31.92 -4.59
CA ARG A 736 -41.00 31.39 -5.01
C ARG A 736 -40.17 32.44 -5.75
N GLU A 737 -40.75 33.11 -6.74
CA GLU A 737 -40.08 34.20 -7.46
C GLU A 737 -39.64 35.34 -6.52
N ARG A 738 -40.53 35.75 -5.60
CA ARG A 738 -40.24 36.85 -4.68
C ARG A 738 -39.14 36.51 -3.69
N LEU A 739 -39.14 35.29 -3.14
CA LEU A 739 -38.10 34.82 -2.23
C LEU A 739 -36.75 34.67 -2.94
N GLN A 740 -36.74 34.12 -4.16
CA GLN A 740 -35.53 34.00 -4.98
C GLN A 740 -34.93 35.38 -5.29
N GLU A 741 -35.77 36.36 -5.64
CA GLU A 741 -35.33 37.73 -5.89
C GLU A 741 -34.71 38.36 -4.64
N MET A 742 -35.38 38.24 -3.49
CA MET A 742 -34.87 38.76 -2.22
C MET A 742 -33.54 38.10 -1.82
N HIS A 743 -33.42 36.79 -2.03
CA HIS A 743 -32.20 36.06 -1.72
C HIS A 743 -31.03 36.46 -2.64
N ARG A 744 -31.30 36.70 -3.93
CA ARG A 744 -30.31 37.22 -4.87
C ARG A 744 -29.83 38.61 -4.46
N GLN A 745 -30.76 39.54 -4.24
CA GLN A 745 -30.44 40.93 -3.86
C GLN A 745 -29.67 41.01 -2.54
N ALA A 746 -30.03 40.20 -1.55
CA ALA A 746 -29.32 40.14 -0.27
C ALA A 746 -27.85 39.73 -0.43
N TYR A 747 -27.53 38.91 -1.44
CA TYR A 747 -26.17 38.49 -1.72
C TYR A 747 -25.41 39.49 -2.59
N GLU A 748 -26.05 40.06 -3.61
CA GLU A 748 -25.46 41.12 -4.43
C GLU A 748 -25.04 42.31 -3.54
N ALA A 749 -25.88 42.71 -2.57
CA ALA A 749 -25.53 43.74 -1.60
C ALA A 749 -24.28 43.39 -0.75
N LYS A 750 -24.08 42.11 -0.43
CA LYS A 750 -22.86 41.64 0.24
C LYS A 750 -21.65 41.71 -0.68
N VAL A 751 -21.79 41.26 -1.94
CA VAL A 751 -20.72 41.33 -2.95
C VAL A 751 -20.27 42.78 -3.15
N GLU A 752 -21.21 43.74 -3.22
CA GLU A 752 -20.92 45.16 -3.32
C GLU A 752 -20.19 45.72 -2.09
N THR A 753 -20.57 45.26 -0.89
CA THR A 753 -19.96 45.72 0.37
C THR A 753 -18.53 45.21 0.56
N VAL A 754 -18.28 43.95 0.17
CA VAL A 754 -17.00 43.26 0.38
C VAL A 754 -16.03 43.49 -0.79
N GLY A 755 -16.58 43.67 -1.99
CA GLY A 755 -15.84 43.70 -3.25
C GLY A 755 -15.81 42.33 -3.93
N GLU A 756 -16.01 42.32 -5.25
CA GLU A 756 -16.16 41.11 -6.04
C GLU A 756 -14.95 40.16 -5.94
N ALA A 757 -13.73 40.66 -6.13
CA ALA A 757 -12.53 39.82 -6.10
C ALA A 757 -12.32 39.10 -4.76
N LEU A 758 -12.61 39.76 -3.64
CA LEU A 758 -12.50 39.16 -2.31
C LEU A 758 -13.61 38.14 -2.07
N MET A 759 -14.84 38.45 -2.51
CA MET A 759 -15.97 37.53 -2.37
C MET A 759 -15.76 36.24 -3.18
N ARG A 760 -15.21 36.32 -4.39
CA ARG A 760 -14.92 35.15 -5.25
C ARG A 760 -13.89 34.21 -4.61
N ARG A 761 -12.83 34.78 -4.01
CA ARG A 761 -11.85 34.00 -3.23
C ARG A 761 -12.49 33.34 -2.02
N PHE A 762 -13.34 34.08 -1.30
CA PHE A 762 -14.06 33.58 -0.14
C PHE A 762 -15.02 32.45 -0.49
N GLU A 763 -15.81 32.59 -1.57
CA GLU A 763 -16.69 31.55 -2.11
C GLU A 763 -15.91 30.24 -2.35
N LYS A 764 -14.81 30.31 -3.10
CA LYS A 764 -13.94 29.16 -3.39
C LYS A 764 -13.38 28.52 -2.12
N GLN A 765 -12.92 29.33 -1.17
CA GLN A 765 -12.37 28.86 0.10
C GLN A 765 -13.41 28.12 0.95
N ILE A 766 -14.63 28.65 1.05
CA ILE A 766 -15.72 28.03 1.80
C ILE A 766 -16.17 26.73 1.13
N MET A 767 -16.31 26.70 -0.19
CA MET A 767 -16.65 25.46 -0.91
C MET A 767 -15.63 24.35 -0.63
N LEU A 768 -14.33 24.64 -0.76
CA LEU A 768 -13.28 23.66 -0.45
C LEU A 768 -13.30 23.23 1.03
N GLN A 769 -13.51 24.17 1.96
CA GLN A 769 -13.56 23.85 3.39
C GLN A 769 -14.72 22.93 3.74
N VAL A 770 -15.93 23.28 3.30
CA VAL A 770 -17.13 22.50 3.60
C VAL A 770 -17.01 21.11 2.97
N LEU A 771 -16.56 21.04 1.71
CA LEU A 771 -16.32 19.77 1.02
C LEU A 771 -15.31 18.90 1.78
N ASP A 772 -14.14 19.44 2.13
CA ASP A 772 -13.10 18.68 2.84
C ASP A 772 -13.58 18.20 4.23
N THR A 773 -14.23 19.06 5.01
CA THR A 773 -14.73 18.71 6.35
C THR A 773 -15.82 17.63 6.27
N ARG A 774 -16.82 17.82 5.41
CA ARG A 774 -17.93 16.87 5.28
C ARG A 774 -17.47 15.54 4.67
N TRP A 775 -16.51 15.58 3.76
CA TRP A 775 -15.90 14.37 3.24
C TRP A 775 -15.15 13.57 4.32
N LYS A 776 -14.37 14.24 5.19
CA LYS A 776 -13.69 13.58 6.33
C LYS A 776 -14.71 12.90 7.27
N GLU A 777 -15.81 13.60 7.60
CA GLU A 777 -16.89 13.03 8.42
C GLU A 777 -17.55 11.82 7.73
N HIS A 778 -17.82 11.92 6.43
CA HIS A 778 -18.38 10.82 5.64
C HIS A 778 -17.45 9.60 5.60
N LEU A 779 -16.14 9.79 5.45
CA LEU A 779 -15.17 8.69 5.49
C LEU A 779 -15.21 7.95 6.84
N GLN A 780 -15.41 8.67 7.95
CA GLN A 780 -15.58 8.07 9.26
C GLN A 780 -16.90 7.28 9.35
N SER A 781 -18.02 7.86 8.89
CA SER A 781 -19.30 7.16 8.83
C SER A 781 -19.24 5.90 7.96
N MET A 782 -18.53 5.96 6.83
CA MET A 782 -18.33 4.82 5.93
C MET A 782 -17.51 3.71 6.58
N ASP A 783 -16.50 4.04 7.38
CA ASP A 783 -15.73 3.05 8.12
C ASP A 783 -16.57 2.38 9.21
N HIS A 784 -17.39 3.17 9.94
CA HIS A 784 -18.33 2.63 10.93
C HIS A 784 -19.36 1.71 10.29
N LEU A 785 -19.94 2.13 9.16
CA LEU A 785 -20.89 1.32 8.39
C LEU A 785 -20.25 0.00 7.95
N ARG A 786 -19.02 0.04 7.41
CA ARG A 786 -18.31 -1.15 6.96
C ARG A 786 -18.09 -2.15 8.09
N ARG A 787 -17.78 -1.69 9.31
CA ARG A 787 -17.60 -2.54 10.49
C ARG A 787 -18.91 -3.18 10.93
N GLY A 788 -20.01 -2.42 10.98
CA GLY A 788 -21.30 -2.89 11.48
C GLY A 788 -22.11 -3.75 10.50
N ILE A 789 -21.86 -3.64 9.19
CA ILE A 789 -22.75 -4.25 8.18
C ILE A 789 -22.80 -5.78 8.22
N HIS A 790 -21.75 -6.43 8.75
CA HIS A 790 -21.69 -7.89 8.86
C HIS A 790 -22.79 -8.45 9.78
N LEU A 791 -23.27 -7.67 10.75
CA LEU A 791 -24.37 -8.04 11.63
C LEU A 791 -25.70 -8.22 10.88
N ARG A 792 -25.87 -7.59 9.71
CA ARG A 792 -27.05 -7.82 8.85
C ARG A 792 -27.08 -9.23 8.27
N GLY A 793 -25.94 -9.92 8.22
CA GLY A 793 -25.84 -11.31 7.79
C GLY A 793 -26.67 -12.28 8.64
N TYR A 794 -26.84 -11.99 9.95
CA TYR A 794 -27.69 -12.78 10.85
C TYR A 794 -29.17 -12.74 10.44
N ALA A 795 -29.61 -11.67 9.78
CA ALA A 795 -30.97 -11.52 9.25
C ALA A 795 -31.14 -12.09 7.83
N GLN A 796 -30.22 -12.95 7.36
CA GLN A 796 -30.20 -13.54 6.00
C GLN A 796 -30.19 -12.50 4.86
N LYS A 797 -29.80 -11.26 5.15
CA LYS A 797 -29.58 -10.22 4.14
C LYS A 797 -28.13 -10.26 3.67
N ASN A 798 -27.89 -9.95 2.39
CA ASN A 798 -26.54 -9.87 1.86
C ASN A 798 -25.86 -8.57 2.35
N PRO A 799 -24.82 -8.63 3.20
CA PRO A 799 -24.20 -7.44 3.78
C PRO A 799 -23.65 -6.47 2.73
N LYS A 800 -23.20 -6.97 1.58
CA LYS A 800 -22.67 -6.14 0.50
C LYS A 800 -23.74 -5.26 -0.14
N GLN A 801 -24.93 -5.82 -0.38
CA GLN A 801 -26.02 -5.06 -0.99
C GLN A 801 -26.55 -4.00 -0.02
N GLU A 802 -26.67 -4.35 1.27
CA GLU A 802 -27.05 -3.40 2.32
C GLU A 802 -25.99 -2.30 2.46
N TYR A 803 -24.69 -2.65 2.45
CA TYR A 803 -23.59 -1.66 2.44
C TYR A 803 -23.73 -0.68 1.29
N LYS A 804 -23.94 -1.18 0.06
CA LYS A 804 -24.10 -0.33 -1.13
C LYS A 804 -25.32 0.59 -1.04
N ARG A 805 -26.44 0.11 -0.49
CA ARG A 805 -27.64 0.94 -0.31
C ARG A 805 -27.42 2.03 0.73
N GLU A 806 -27.01 1.65 1.95
CA GLU A 806 -26.82 2.58 3.06
C GLU A 806 -25.70 3.59 2.75
N SER A 807 -24.60 3.17 2.13
CA SER A 807 -23.52 4.09 1.70
C SER A 807 -23.95 5.09 0.63
N PHE A 808 -24.87 4.71 -0.27
CA PHE A 808 -25.41 5.62 -1.28
C PHE A 808 -26.33 6.67 -0.64
N GLU A 809 -27.17 6.27 0.31
CA GLU A 809 -28.01 7.18 1.10
C GLU A 809 -27.14 8.17 1.90
N LEU A 810 -26.09 7.69 2.57
CA LEU A 810 -25.12 8.55 3.26
C LEU A 810 -24.45 9.55 2.29
N PHE A 811 -24.09 9.10 1.09
CA PHE A 811 -23.46 9.96 0.09
C PHE A 811 -24.40 11.02 -0.48
N GLN A 812 -25.68 10.70 -0.71
CA GLN A 812 -26.68 11.70 -1.09
C GLN A 812 -26.85 12.76 0.00
N ASN A 813 -26.96 12.32 1.25
CA ASN A 813 -27.05 13.22 2.41
C ASN A 813 -25.79 14.10 2.52
N LEU A 814 -24.60 13.54 2.28
CA LEU A 814 -23.35 14.30 2.22
C LEU A 814 -23.44 15.45 1.21
N LEU A 815 -23.86 15.17 -0.03
CA LEU A 815 -23.94 16.19 -1.08
C LEU A 815 -24.94 17.30 -0.74
N THR A 816 -26.11 16.94 -0.20
CA THR A 816 -27.10 17.92 0.28
C THR A 816 -26.56 18.75 1.44
N ASN A 817 -25.87 18.12 2.40
CA ASN A 817 -25.28 18.82 3.54
C ASN A 817 -24.18 19.79 3.12
N ILE A 818 -23.35 19.44 2.12
CA ILE A 818 -22.35 20.35 1.55
C ILE A 818 -23.03 21.60 0.97
N LYS A 819 -24.07 21.43 0.15
CA LYS A 819 -24.82 22.54 -0.46
C LYS A 819 -25.48 23.43 0.60
N SER A 820 -26.08 22.82 1.61
CA SER A 820 -26.74 23.50 2.72
C SER A 820 -25.74 24.33 3.54
N ASP A 821 -24.61 23.74 3.94
CA ASP A 821 -23.59 24.44 4.72
C ASP A 821 -22.95 25.60 3.97
N VAL A 822 -22.63 25.41 2.67
CA VAL A 822 -22.12 26.50 1.83
C VAL A 822 -23.12 27.65 1.82
N THR A 823 -24.40 27.36 1.59
CA THR A 823 -25.46 28.37 1.55
C THR A 823 -25.63 29.08 2.89
N ARG A 824 -25.64 28.32 4.00
CA ARG A 824 -25.79 28.83 5.36
C ARG A 824 -24.64 29.76 5.75
N ILE A 825 -23.40 29.33 5.53
CA ILE A 825 -22.19 30.10 5.86
C ILE A 825 -22.17 31.40 5.05
N LEU A 826 -22.38 31.33 3.74
CA LEU A 826 -22.44 32.51 2.87
C LEU A 826 -23.59 33.47 3.23
N SER A 827 -24.70 32.94 3.74
CA SER A 827 -25.86 33.71 4.19
C SER A 827 -25.64 34.42 5.53
N HIS A 828 -24.84 33.85 6.43
CA HIS A 828 -24.62 34.41 7.76
C HIS A 828 -23.34 35.24 7.90
N VAL A 829 -22.37 35.04 7.03
CA VAL A 829 -21.09 35.76 7.14
C VAL A 829 -21.30 37.27 7.04
N GLN A 830 -20.72 37.99 7.99
CA GLN A 830 -20.57 39.45 7.95
C GLN A 830 -19.08 39.74 7.76
N VAL A 831 -18.62 39.81 6.50
CA VAL A 831 -17.22 40.12 6.21
C VAL A 831 -17.00 41.60 6.50
N ARG A 832 -16.30 41.93 7.60
CA ARG A 832 -16.13 43.31 8.05
C ARG A 832 -14.82 43.94 7.60
N ARG A 833 -13.73 43.18 7.33
CA ARG A 833 -12.43 43.70 6.81
C ARG A 833 -11.59 42.64 6.07
N GLN A 834 -10.73 43.09 5.14
CA GLN A 834 -9.73 42.28 4.41
C GLN A 834 -8.79 41.51 5.36
N GLU A 835 -8.37 42.14 6.47
CA GLU A 835 -7.45 41.54 7.46
C GLU A 835 -8.02 40.28 8.14
N GLU A 836 -9.35 40.18 8.29
CA GLU A 836 -9.99 39.01 8.93
C GLU A 836 -9.95 37.79 8.00
N VAL A 837 -10.02 37.97 6.68
CA VAL A 837 -9.93 36.88 5.68
C VAL A 837 -8.50 36.35 5.62
N ASP A 838 -7.51 37.25 5.53
CA ASP A 838 -6.09 36.89 5.48
C ASP A 838 -5.62 36.20 6.80
N GLU A 839 -6.13 36.64 7.96
CA GLU A 839 -5.86 36.03 9.25
C GLU A 839 -6.47 34.62 9.36
N LEU A 840 -7.69 34.43 8.88
CA LEU A 840 -8.36 33.11 8.84
C LEU A 840 -7.60 32.14 7.93
N GLU A 841 -7.12 32.62 6.78
CA GLU A 841 -6.27 31.85 5.87
C GLU A 841 -4.97 31.40 6.55
N ARG A 842 -4.28 32.31 7.24
CA ARG A 842 -3.04 31.99 7.96
C ARG A 842 -3.28 30.98 9.07
N GLN A 843 -4.28 31.21 9.93
CA GLN A 843 -4.60 30.30 11.03
C GLN A 843 -4.99 28.91 10.55
N ARG A 844 -5.73 28.81 9.44
CA ARG A 844 -6.10 27.54 8.82
C ARG A 844 -4.89 26.83 8.23
N ARG A 845 -4.03 27.55 7.52
CA ARG A 845 -2.78 27.01 6.97
C ARG A 845 -1.93 26.44 8.09
N GLU A 846 -1.75 27.18 9.18
CA GLU A 846 -1.00 26.74 10.35
C GLU A 846 -1.66 25.55 11.10
N ALA A 847 -3.00 25.50 11.18
CA ALA A 847 -3.72 24.40 11.82
C ALA A 847 -3.59 23.09 11.03
N LEU A 848 -3.80 23.13 9.72
CA LEU A 848 -3.64 21.95 8.87
C LEU A 848 -2.17 21.62 8.57
N GLU A 849 -1.24 22.57 8.53
CA GLU A 849 0.19 22.25 8.46
C GLU A 849 0.62 21.50 9.72
N ARG A 850 0.08 21.84 10.90
CA ARG A 850 0.26 21.04 12.11
C ARG A 850 -0.36 19.65 11.98
N GLU A 851 -1.54 19.53 11.38
CA GLU A 851 -2.22 18.24 11.14
C GLU A 851 -1.44 17.38 10.13
N LYS A 852 -0.97 17.96 9.02
CA LYS A 852 -0.12 17.32 8.00
C LYS A 852 1.24 16.94 8.57
N ALA A 853 1.88 17.79 9.37
CA ALA A 853 3.15 17.48 10.03
C ALA A 853 3.00 16.35 11.06
N ALA A 854 1.90 16.35 11.83
CA ALA A 854 1.58 15.26 12.74
C ALA A 854 1.31 13.94 11.99
N ALA A 855 0.64 13.99 10.84
CA ALA A 855 0.45 12.82 9.98
C ALA A 855 1.79 12.34 9.35
N ALA A 856 2.62 13.25 8.83
CA ALA A 856 3.91 12.94 8.20
C ALA A 856 4.91 12.31 9.18
N SER A 857 4.97 12.81 10.42
CA SER A 857 5.82 12.25 11.48
C SER A 857 5.51 10.79 11.85
N ARG A 858 4.32 10.29 11.50
CA ARG A 858 3.92 8.88 11.70
C ARG A 858 4.17 8.00 10.47
N HIS A 859 4.47 8.59 9.32
CA HIS A 859 4.79 7.87 8.07
C HIS A 859 6.31 7.78 7.81
N ASP A 860 7.11 8.73 8.31
CA ASP A 860 8.57 8.78 8.12
C ASP A 860 9.40 7.85 9.03
N GLU A 861 8.79 6.89 9.75
CA GLU A 861 9.53 5.80 10.40
C GLU A 861 9.46 4.51 9.57
N PRO A 862 10.39 4.30 8.61
CA PRO A 862 10.77 2.93 8.26
C PRO A 862 11.44 2.30 9.48
N SER A 863 11.23 1.00 9.69
CA SER A 863 11.84 0.20 10.77
C SER A 863 13.36 0.01 10.59
N ALA A 864 14.11 1.10 10.54
CA ALA A 864 15.54 1.13 10.29
C ALA A 864 16.23 2.20 11.17
N ALA A 865 16.01 2.15 12.48
CA ALA A 865 16.90 2.79 13.44
C ALA A 865 16.94 1.98 14.74
N VAL A 866 17.55 0.79 14.69
CA VAL A 866 18.13 0.19 15.89
C VAL A 866 19.60 -0.06 15.59
N GLY A 867 20.43 0.88 16.03
CA GLY A 867 21.88 0.86 15.94
C GLY A 867 22.49 1.94 16.82
N GLU A 868 22.72 1.57 18.08
CA GLU A 868 23.64 2.12 19.09
C GLU A 868 23.56 3.61 19.47
N ASP A 869 22.99 3.84 20.67
CA ASP A 869 23.28 4.88 21.67
C ASP A 869 23.84 6.24 21.19
N ASP A 870 22.96 7.22 20.95
CA ASP A 870 23.08 8.58 21.54
C ASP A 870 21.85 9.45 21.17
N ALA A 871 20.74 9.31 21.90
CA ALA A 871 19.68 10.29 21.92
C ALA A 871 18.98 10.31 23.29
N ALA A 872 19.59 10.99 24.27
CA ALA A 872 18.88 11.38 25.47
C ALA A 872 17.80 12.41 25.09
N ALA A 873 16.57 11.94 24.90
CA ALA A 873 15.38 12.78 24.92
C ALA A 873 15.35 13.52 26.26
N ALA A 874 15.36 14.85 26.22
CA ALA A 874 15.24 15.67 27.41
C ALA A 874 13.83 15.50 27.99
N ALA A 875 13.73 15.00 29.22
CA ALA A 875 12.49 15.02 29.97
C ALA A 875 12.00 16.47 30.13
N PRO A 876 10.68 16.75 30.02
CA PRO A 876 10.15 18.06 30.37
C PRO A 876 10.42 18.33 31.86
N GLY A 877 10.86 19.55 32.18
CA GLY A 877 10.80 20.04 33.55
C GLY A 877 9.33 20.14 34.02
N VAL A 878 9.14 20.23 35.34
CA VAL A 878 7.83 20.23 36.03
C VAL A 878 6.82 21.26 35.46
N ASP A 879 7.30 22.28 34.73
CA ASP A 879 6.47 23.36 34.17
C ASP A 879 6.35 23.34 32.63
N GLY A 880 6.74 22.25 31.95
CA GLY A 880 6.42 22.02 30.54
C GLY A 880 7.09 22.94 29.50
N ARG A 881 8.17 23.67 29.86
CA ARG A 881 8.96 24.47 28.90
C ARG A 881 10.32 23.82 28.59
N PRO A 882 10.80 23.82 27.34
CA PRO A 882 12.11 23.28 26.98
C PRO A 882 13.24 24.16 27.53
N VAL A 883 14.18 23.56 28.26
CA VAL A 883 15.37 24.26 28.80
C VAL A 883 16.38 24.47 27.68
N ARG A 884 16.66 25.74 27.33
CA ARG A 884 17.70 26.12 26.36
C ARG A 884 19.07 26.06 27.04
N ARG A 885 20.01 25.26 26.51
CA ARG A 885 21.35 25.08 27.07
C ARG A 885 22.27 26.24 26.67
N GLU A 886 22.84 26.97 27.64
CA GLU A 886 23.68 28.17 27.41
C GLU A 886 25.17 27.87 27.17
N GLY A 887 25.56 26.69 26.69
CA GLY A 887 26.98 26.40 26.44
C GLY A 887 27.28 25.19 25.55
N PRO A 888 28.49 25.13 24.95
CA PRO A 888 28.89 24.07 24.03
C PRO A 888 28.91 22.69 24.69
N LYS A 889 28.54 21.66 23.92
CA LYS A 889 28.45 20.27 24.37
C LYS A 889 29.88 19.73 24.62
N VAL A 890 30.27 19.60 25.89
CA VAL A 890 31.57 19.02 26.28
C VAL A 890 31.54 17.50 26.06
N GLY A 891 32.44 16.98 25.23
CA GLY A 891 32.58 15.56 24.96
C GLY A 891 33.21 14.79 26.12
N ARG A 892 32.94 13.48 26.24
CA ARG A 892 33.45 12.64 27.35
C ARG A 892 34.97 12.68 27.55
N ASN A 893 35.74 12.91 26.49
CA ASN A 893 37.20 12.96 26.52
C ASN A 893 37.79 14.37 26.62
N ASP A 894 36.95 15.42 26.60
CA ASP A 894 37.39 16.81 26.66
C ASP A 894 37.80 17.22 28.07
N PRO A 895 38.61 18.30 28.23
CA PRO A 895 38.92 18.87 29.53
C PRO A 895 37.63 19.21 30.30
N CYS A 896 37.55 18.77 31.55
CA CYS A 896 36.37 18.99 32.36
C CYS A 896 36.18 20.49 32.65
N PRO A 897 34.98 21.06 32.39
CA PRO A 897 34.74 22.50 32.50
C PRO A 897 34.82 23.05 33.93
N CYS A 898 34.94 22.19 34.95
CA CYS A 898 35.21 22.59 36.33
C CYS A 898 36.66 23.05 36.57
N GLY A 899 37.51 23.06 35.54
CA GLY A 899 38.91 23.54 35.63
C GLY A 899 39.87 22.53 36.29
N SER A 900 39.45 21.28 36.49
CA SER A 900 40.25 20.27 37.20
C SER A 900 41.43 19.70 36.39
N GLY A 901 41.57 20.06 35.12
CA GLY A 901 42.60 19.53 34.20
C GLY A 901 42.42 18.06 33.80
N LYS A 902 41.38 17.37 34.30
CA LYS A 902 41.08 15.98 33.98
C LYS A 902 40.04 15.89 32.85
N LYS A 903 39.99 14.76 32.13
CA LYS A 903 38.94 14.48 31.14
C LYS A 903 37.56 14.40 31.81
N PHE A 904 36.52 14.90 31.16
CA PHE A 904 35.15 14.98 31.72
C PHE A 904 34.68 13.64 32.31
N LYS A 905 34.89 12.52 31.60
CA LYS A 905 34.53 11.16 32.06
C LYS A 905 35.24 10.68 33.34
N GLN A 906 36.34 11.31 33.72
CA GLN A 906 37.10 11.00 34.95
C GLN A 906 36.90 12.02 36.06
N CYS A 907 36.03 13.02 35.85
CA CYS A 907 35.70 14.07 36.81
C CYS A 907 34.18 14.21 36.91
N CYS A 908 33.59 15.32 36.48
CA CYS A 908 32.15 15.58 36.62
C CYS A 908 31.25 14.63 35.83
N GLY A 909 31.79 13.93 34.82
CA GLY A 909 31.10 12.90 34.05
C GLY A 909 31.42 11.47 34.48
N LYS A 910 32.00 11.26 35.67
CA LYS A 910 32.30 9.93 36.21
C LYS A 910 31.02 9.34 36.82
N LEU A 911 30.45 8.33 36.15
CA LEU A 911 29.35 7.53 36.68
C LEU A 911 29.91 6.58 37.75
N SER A 912 29.35 6.62 38.95
CA SER A 912 29.66 5.70 40.07
C SER A 912 28.87 4.41 39.94
#